data_AF-A0A814CYY3-F1
#
_entry.id   AF-A0A814CYY3-F1
#
_cell.length_a   1.000
_cell.length_b   1.000
_cell.length_c   1.000
_cell.angle_alpha   90.00
_cell.angle_beta   90.00
_cell.angle_gamma   90.00
#
_symmetry.space_group_name_H-M   'P 1'
#
loop_
_entity.id
_entity.type
_entity.pdbx_description
1 polymer ?
#
loop_
_entity_poly.entity_id
_entity_poly.type
_entity_poly.pdbx_seq_one_letter_code
_entity_poly.pdbx_strand_id
1 'polypeptide(L)'
;MASASSSTDVSDTKSEEMHLEIFCLLWLDASSSTKEGRDTEPKLRSIINHLKKFQDAAQCQKYIHERSTKERVVMIVSGRLGREIVPSIHQLRQVISIYVYCMDKAGNEKWARNYKKIKAVVTDLDELVSRIKADHKIQKMVEEPLSINIFTAGGGAGSSTTGLNGKFVFSQVLTDLLIQLQCTEDDKKELIDLCKKQYKGNNYELSNIRDFQEEYSSDKVLWWYTRESFFYKTLNAVLRRTPADIHTIFLFRKYIADIQNQLKSHQTKKRLRVYRSQMISNNELETLKQNCGKFISINSFFSTSFDEQKALSFLKDSDDTENLEAILFQIDADPNMAITKPFADITKFSEFKDEAEVLFMLGSIFRLDSVKRRKNSQIWIIEMTLCNDEEHDLKQVLIDMKEQFMSEGINLQTLAKILWEMSEFNLARKYFMRLLEQLSINDPLRIDLYQDLGKLEANAGDLDKSMEWRRKATELKKQIQSTSSSSVSKSKNPVGENIDLQQDRRVWNILQDLQDFEEISVPFRGYAKMPLVSLMEAVTPLISILPKIQTYARMAKQRCDSIPPDDLTQDESASIMLYSLEWEPHDECLYFNLNATLRTEDRQKLKPWFSYLKLILTALKKLPSIRDLVFRGVNLDLSNQYTKGKEFVWWGFSSCTTSIGAVADGQLLSKEGERTIFAIQCDSGKDISRHSYYQSEKEVLLLPARQFIVVACSQPAPGLHMIQLKETKSLI
;
A
#
# COMPACT_ATOMS: atom_id res chain seq x y z
N MET A 1 -18.69 53.21 22.25
CA MET A 1 -17.53 52.30 22.15
C MET A 1 -18.07 50.90 22.03
N ALA A 2 -17.61 50.12 21.05
CA ALA A 2 -18.08 48.78 20.77
C ALA A 2 -16.90 47.80 20.79
N SER A 3 -17.13 46.59 21.29
CA SER A 3 -16.22 45.45 21.15
C SER A 3 -17.02 44.15 21.26
N ALA A 4 -17.53 43.69 20.12
CA ALA A 4 -18.04 42.34 19.95
C ALA A 4 -16.97 41.54 19.18
N SER A 5 -16.38 40.53 19.82
CA SER A 5 -15.42 39.62 19.20
C SER A 5 -16.16 38.43 18.59
N SER A 6 -16.14 38.32 17.26
CA SER A 6 -16.78 37.24 16.52
C SER A 6 -16.05 35.91 16.69
N SER A 7 -16.78 34.89 17.14
CA SER A 7 -16.40 33.49 16.94
C SER A 7 -16.48 33.14 15.44
N THR A 8 -15.39 32.63 14.87
CA THR A 8 -15.41 32.01 13.53
C THR A 8 -15.34 30.50 13.68
N ASP A 9 -16.37 29.82 13.15
CA ASP A 9 -16.42 28.37 13.04
C ASP A 9 -15.22 27.83 12.25
N VAL A 10 -14.51 26.87 12.84
CA VAL A 10 -13.63 25.98 12.09
C VAL A 10 -14.39 24.68 11.90
N SER A 11 -14.64 24.33 10.64
CA SER A 11 -15.43 23.16 10.26
C SER A 11 -14.80 21.85 10.74
N ASP A 12 -15.60 21.04 11.44
CA ASP A 12 -15.25 19.67 11.81
C ASP A 12 -15.00 18.81 10.56
N THR A 13 -13.73 18.63 10.18
CA THR A 13 -13.31 17.53 9.32
C THR A 13 -13.37 16.24 10.13
N LYS A 14 -14.29 15.34 9.74
CA LYS A 14 -14.46 14.02 10.38
C LYS A 14 -13.12 13.29 10.48
N SER A 15 -12.59 13.19 11.69
CA SER A 15 -11.51 12.23 11.94
C SER A 15 -12.11 10.83 11.93
N GLU A 16 -11.73 10.03 10.93
CA GLU A 16 -11.97 8.60 11.00
C GLU A 16 -11.13 8.04 12.16
N GLU A 17 -11.80 7.64 13.25
CA GLU A 17 -11.16 6.92 14.35
C GLU A 17 -10.55 5.63 13.78
N MET A 18 -9.23 5.62 13.58
CA MET A 18 -8.52 4.53 12.90
C MET A 18 -8.60 3.24 13.72
N HIS A 19 -9.60 2.41 13.40
CA HIS A 19 -9.85 1.15 14.08
C HIS A 19 -8.83 0.09 13.64
N LEU A 20 -8.02 -0.38 14.59
CA LEU A 20 -6.96 -1.37 14.34
C LEU A 20 -7.43 -2.82 14.53
N GLU A 21 -8.45 -3.05 15.36
CA GLU A 21 -9.00 -4.40 15.59
C GLU A 21 -9.89 -4.84 14.41
N ILE A 22 -10.06 -6.15 14.23
CA ILE A 22 -10.97 -6.70 13.20
C ILE A 22 -12.40 -6.83 13.72
N PHE A 23 -12.55 -6.96 15.04
CA PHE A 23 -13.82 -7.25 15.70
C PHE A 23 -14.48 -5.97 16.24
N CYS A 24 -15.79 -5.91 16.10
CA CYS A 24 -16.67 -4.85 16.59
C CYS A 24 -17.79 -5.50 17.41
N LEU A 25 -18.08 -4.96 18.59
CA LEU A 25 -19.18 -5.41 19.44
C LEU A 25 -20.33 -4.43 19.37
N LEU A 26 -21.50 -4.90 18.94
CA LEU A 26 -22.72 -4.11 18.87
C LEU A 26 -23.68 -4.52 19.98
N TRP A 27 -24.23 -3.56 20.72
CA TRP A 27 -25.25 -3.82 21.73
C TRP A 27 -26.51 -3.01 21.43
N LEU A 28 -27.53 -3.70 20.92
CA LEU A 28 -28.86 -3.18 20.64
C LEU A 28 -29.77 -3.41 21.86
N ASP A 29 -30.53 -2.38 22.25
CA ASP A 29 -31.31 -2.32 23.52
C ASP A 29 -30.43 -2.20 24.78
N ALA A 30 -29.31 -1.48 24.68
CA ALA A 30 -28.41 -1.26 25.80
C ALA A 30 -28.98 -0.19 26.76
N SER A 31 -29.63 -0.59 27.85
CA SER A 31 -30.21 0.34 28.84
C SER A 31 -29.11 1.05 29.65
N SER A 32 -28.65 2.20 29.13
CA SER A 32 -27.56 3.03 29.70
C SER A 32 -27.81 3.55 31.11
N SER A 33 -29.05 3.49 31.59
CA SER A 33 -29.48 3.92 32.93
C SER A 33 -29.24 2.87 34.03
N THR A 34 -29.23 1.58 33.70
CA THR A 34 -29.14 0.49 34.69
C THR A 34 -27.73 0.39 35.29
N LYS A 35 -27.63 0.00 36.56
CA LYS A 35 -26.33 -0.19 37.25
C LYS A 35 -25.55 -1.35 36.62
N GLU A 36 -26.23 -2.47 36.37
CA GLU A 36 -25.69 -3.68 35.75
C GLU A 36 -25.10 -3.42 34.35
N GLY A 37 -25.72 -2.56 33.55
CA GLY A 37 -25.20 -2.16 32.23
C GLY A 37 -23.91 -1.34 32.30
N ARG A 38 -23.69 -0.57 33.37
CA ARG A 38 -22.44 0.18 33.62
C ARG A 38 -21.30 -0.72 34.07
N ASP A 39 -21.59 -1.76 34.85
CA ASP A 39 -20.59 -2.71 35.34
C ASP A 39 -20.20 -3.75 34.27
N THR A 40 -21.08 -3.99 33.27
CA THR A 40 -20.86 -4.97 32.19
C THR A 40 -20.11 -4.41 30.98
N GLU A 41 -20.27 -3.14 30.63
CA GLU A 41 -19.53 -2.52 29.52
C GLU A 41 -17.99 -2.67 29.65
N PRO A 42 -17.35 -2.41 30.81
CA PRO A 42 -15.92 -2.61 30.98
C PRO A 42 -15.50 -4.09 30.77
N LYS A 43 -16.32 -5.05 31.20
CA LYS A 43 -16.09 -6.48 31.00
C LYS A 43 -16.18 -6.88 29.52
N LEU A 44 -17.09 -6.28 28.76
CA LEU A 44 -17.19 -6.52 27.32
C LEU A 44 -16.04 -5.87 26.55
N ARG A 45 -15.64 -4.65 26.96
CA ARG A 45 -14.53 -3.91 26.34
C ARG A 45 -13.14 -4.47 26.65
N SER A 46 -12.99 -5.33 27.66
CA SER A 46 -11.75 -6.11 27.84
C SER A 46 -11.57 -7.18 26.76
N ILE A 47 -12.69 -7.73 26.24
CA ILE A 47 -12.69 -8.72 25.17
C ILE A 47 -12.53 -8.01 23.81
N ILE A 48 -13.53 -7.21 23.40
CA ILE A 48 -13.56 -6.46 22.14
C ILE A 48 -13.62 -4.96 22.47
N ASN A 49 -12.57 -4.20 22.17
CA ASN A 49 -12.42 -2.82 22.64
C ASN A 49 -13.51 -1.88 22.09
N HIS A 50 -13.87 -2.06 20.81
CA HIS A 50 -14.83 -1.23 20.08
C HIS A 50 -16.27 -1.71 20.27
N LEU A 51 -16.87 -1.23 21.36
CA LEU A 51 -18.28 -1.37 21.67
C LEU A 51 -19.07 -0.17 21.12
N LYS A 52 -20.07 -0.40 20.28
CA LYS A 52 -21.08 0.60 19.89
C LYS A 52 -22.47 0.16 20.35
N LYS A 53 -23.26 1.12 20.84
CA LYS A 53 -24.59 0.88 21.42
C LYS A 53 -25.67 1.50 20.54
N PHE A 54 -26.78 0.80 20.38
CA PHE A 54 -27.94 1.25 19.61
C PHE A 54 -29.23 1.06 20.42
N GLN A 55 -30.20 1.96 20.23
CA GLN A 55 -31.57 1.81 20.73
C GLN A 55 -32.55 1.46 19.62
N ASP A 56 -32.17 1.74 18.37
CA ASP A 56 -33.01 1.60 17.19
C ASP A 56 -32.44 0.52 16.24
N ALA A 57 -33.31 -0.38 15.79
CA ALA A 57 -32.93 -1.51 14.94
C ALA A 57 -32.51 -1.06 13.53
N ALA A 58 -33.16 -0.03 12.96
CA ALA A 58 -32.86 0.45 11.62
C ALA A 58 -31.49 1.17 11.57
N GLN A 59 -31.15 1.96 12.57
CA GLN A 59 -29.82 2.57 12.74
C GLN A 59 -28.72 1.51 12.90
N CYS A 60 -28.96 0.49 13.73
CA CYS A 60 -28.04 -0.63 13.90
C CYS A 60 -27.83 -1.40 12.59
N GLN A 61 -28.93 -1.74 11.88
CA GLN A 61 -28.87 -2.40 10.59
C GLN A 61 -28.11 -1.56 9.56
N LYS A 62 -28.39 -0.26 9.46
CA LYS A 62 -27.69 0.66 8.56
C LYS A 62 -26.19 0.69 8.85
N TYR A 63 -25.80 0.81 10.13
CA TYR A 63 -24.40 0.77 10.54
C TYR A 63 -23.70 -0.53 10.11
N ILE A 64 -24.38 -1.68 10.21
CA ILE A 64 -23.82 -2.97 9.75
C ILE A 64 -23.64 -3.01 8.23
N HIS A 65 -24.52 -2.37 7.44
CA HIS A 65 -24.43 -2.35 5.97
C HIS A 65 -23.40 -1.35 5.42
N GLU A 66 -23.14 -0.24 6.13
CA GLU A 66 -22.14 0.77 5.75
C GLU A 66 -20.68 0.33 6.06
N ARG A 67 -20.50 -0.85 6.66
CA ARG A 67 -19.20 -1.36 7.13
C ARG A 67 -18.54 -2.30 6.11
N SER A 68 -17.20 -2.35 6.14
CA SER A 68 -16.44 -3.26 5.29
C SER A 68 -16.77 -4.72 5.59
N THR A 69 -16.86 -5.55 4.54
CA THR A 69 -16.99 -7.02 4.65
C THR A 69 -15.77 -7.68 5.32
N LYS A 70 -14.67 -6.93 5.53
CA LYS A 70 -13.49 -7.35 6.29
C LYS A 70 -13.67 -7.21 7.81
N GLU A 71 -14.58 -6.38 8.29
CA GLU A 71 -14.89 -6.28 9.73
C GLU A 71 -15.70 -7.49 10.22
N ARG A 72 -15.68 -7.72 11.55
CA ARG A 72 -16.35 -8.84 12.21
C ARG A 72 -17.23 -8.35 13.36
N VAL A 73 -18.53 -8.37 13.13
CA VAL A 73 -19.57 -7.94 14.07
C VAL A 73 -20.01 -9.10 14.95
N VAL A 74 -19.77 -8.93 16.25
CA VAL A 74 -20.43 -9.68 17.33
C VAL A 74 -21.57 -8.81 17.86
N MET A 75 -22.74 -9.37 18.08
CA MET A 75 -23.94 -8.58 18.40
C MET A 75 -24.71 -9.11 19.60
N ILE A 76 -25.11 -8.21 20.49
CA ILE A 76 -25.98 -8.44 21.64
C ILE A 76 -27.31 -7.76 21.34
N VAL A 77 -28.42 -8.49 21.47
CA VAL A 77 -29.79 -8.00 21.21
C VAL A 77 -30.74 -8.37 22.34
N SER A 78 -31.78 -7.56 22.56
CA SER A 78 -32.93 -8.01 23.34
C SER A 78 -33.80 -9.00 22.58
N GLY A 79 -34.60 -9.80 23.30
CA GLY A 79 -35.56 -10.73 22.68
C GLY A 79 -36.65 -10.06 21.84
N ARG A 80 -36.90 -8.75 22.01
CA ARG A 80 -37.80 -7.98 21.13
C ARG A 80 -37.08 -7.58 19.85
N LEU A 81 -36.03 -6.76 19.95
CA LEU A 81 -35.34 -6.21 18.79
C LEU A 81 -34.59 -7.29 17.99
N GLY A 82 -34.17 -8.37 18.65
CA GLY A 82 -33.60 -9.55 17.97
C GLY A 82 -34.56 -10.19 16.96
N ARG A 83 -35.85 -10.29 17.26
CA ARG A 83 -36.86 -10.82 16.31
C ARG A 83 -37.08 -9.92 15.09
N GLU A 84 -36.79 -8.63 15.25
CA GLU A 84 -36.94 -7.61 14.20
C GLU A 84 -35.71 -7.58 13.29
N ILE A 85 -34.51 -7.51 13.85
CA ILE A 85 -33.26 -7.30 13.10
C ILE A 85 -32.59 -8.59 12.59
N VAL A 86 -32.65 -9.70 13.33
CA VAL A 86 -31.94 -10.94 12.93
C VAL A 86 -32.36 -11.43 11.54
N PRO A 87 -33.65 -11.43 11.14
CA PRO A 87 -34.05 -11.85 9.80
C PRO A 87 -33.40 -11.07 8.64
N SER A 88 -33.04 -9.79 8.84
CA SER A 88 -32.41 -8.98 7.80
C SER A 88 -30.88 -9.06 7.79
N ILE A 89 -30.24 -9.40 8.91
CA ILE A 89 -28.77 -9.39 9.02
C ILE A 89 -28.12 -10.77 9.10
N HIS A 90 -28.84 -11.85 9.38
CA HIS A 90 -28.20 -13.15 9.68
C HIS A 90 -27.41 -13.72 8.49
N GLN A 91 -27.75 -13.37 7.25
CA GLN A 91 -26.99 -13.79 6.07
C GLN A 91 -25.71 -12.96 5.84
N LEU A 92 -25.58 -11.78 6.45
CA LEU A 92 -24.43 -10.90 6.22
C LEU A 92 -23.14 -11.51 6.76
N ARG A 93 -22.07 -11.50 5.96
CA ARG A 93 -20.79 -12.13 6.32
C ARG A 93 -20.08 -11.43 7.48
N GLN A 94 -20.21 -10.11 7.59
CA GLN A 94 -19.63 -9.36 8.71
C GLN A 94 -20.26 -9.78 10.04
N VAL A 95 -21.54 -10.18 10.09
CA VAL A 95 -22.16 -10.70 11.32
C VAL A 95 -21.76 -12.15 11.52
N ILE A 96 -20.99 -12.42 12.59
CA ILE A 96 -20.46 -13.76 12.90
C ILE A 96 -21.10 -14.41 14.12
N SER A 97 -21.64 -13.64 15.07
CA SER A 97 -22.29 -14.17 16.25
C SER A 97 -23.28 -13.19 16.84
N ILE A 98 -24.42 -13.72 17.26
CA ILE A 98 -25.54 -12.99 17.86
C ILE A 98 -25.87 -13.65 19.21
N TYR A 99 -26.07 -12.81 20.23
CA TYR A 99 -26.42 -13.22 21.57
C TYR A 99 -27.73 -12.53 21.97
N VAL A 100 -28.73 -13.30 22.37
CA VAL A 100 -30.01 -12.76 22.81
C VAL A 100 -29.99 -12.64 24.33
N TYR A 101 -29.90 -11.42 24.84
CA TYR A 101 -30.01 -11.12 26.27
C TYR A 101 -31.45 -10.77 26.62
N CYS A 102 -32.12 -11.60 27.42
CA CYS A 102 -33.54 -11.39 27.75
C CYS A 102 -33.97 -12.16 29.01
N MET A 103 -34.97 -11.63 29.73
CA MET A 103 -35.58 -12.32 30.88
C MET A 103 -36.38 -13.58 30.48
N ASP A 104 -37.08 -13.55 29.35
CA ASP A 104 -37.84 -14.69 28.83
C ASP A 104 -36.97 -15.58 27.93
N LYS A 105 -36.16 -16.44 28.55
CA LYS A 105 -35.31 -17.40 27.83
C LYS A 105 -36.13 -18.36 26.97
N ALA A 106 -37.16 -18.98 27.55
CA ALA A 106 -37.94 -20.04 26.91
C ALA A 106 -38.75 -19.56 25.69
N GLY A 107 -39.29 -18.34 25.72
CA GLY A 107 -39.96 -17.74 24.56
C GLY A 107 -38.99 -17.34 23.45
N ASN A 108 -37.76 -16.91 23.78
CA ASN A 108 -36.78 -16.49 22.79
C ASN A 108 -35.96 -17.63 22.17
N GLU A 109 -35.71 -18.71 22.90
CA GLU A 109 -35.08 -19.92 22.34
C GLU A 109 -35.86 -20.51 21.15
N LYS A 110 -37.20 -20.40 21.15
CA LYS A 110 -38.05 -20.98 20.08
C LYS A 110 -37.76 -20.41 18.70
N TRP A 111 -37.51 -19.09 18.60
CA TRP A 111 -37.17 -18.45 17.33
C TRP A 111 -35.67 -18.42 17.10
N ALA A 112 -34.86 -18.32 18.16
CA ALA A 112 -33.41 -18.28 18.06
C ALA A 112 -32.81 -19.52 17.39
N ARG A 113 -33.36 -20.71 17.68
CA ARG A 113 -32.96 -22.00 17.09
C ARG A 113 -33.07 -22.06 15.55
N ASN A 114 -33.81 -21.15 14.92
CA ASN A 114 -33.93 -21.07 13.47
C ASN A 114 -32.72 -20.37 12.81
N TYR A 115 -31.84 -19.73 13.58
CA TYR A 115 -30.72 -18.95 13.07
C TYR A 115 -29.38 -19.44 13.65
N LYS A 116 -28.57 -20.13 12.85
CA LYS A 116 -27.28 -20.73 13.27
C LYS A 116 -26.29 -19.73 13.93
N LYS A 117 -26.35 -18.46 13.54
CA LYS A 117 -25.52 -17.38 14.11
C LYS A 117 -25.94 -16.93 15.50
N ILE A 118 -27.10 -17.33 16.01
CA ILE A 118 -27.45 -17.09 17.41
C ILE A 118 -26.76 -18.15 18.26
N LYS A 119 -25.67 -17.77 18.92
CA LYS A 119 -24.84 -18.67 19.73
C LYS A 119 -25.44 -18.95 21.11
N ALA A 120 -26.20 -18.01 21.67
CA ALA A 120 -26.91 -18.24 22.93
C ALA A 120 -28.13 -17.32 23.14
N VAL A 121 -29.07 -17.82 23.94
CA VAL A 121 -30.09 -17.03 24.64
C VAL A 121 -29.78 -17.06 26.13
N VAL A 122 -29.52 -15.90 26.72
CA VAL A 122 -29.01 -15.75 28.09
C VAL A 122 -29.84 -14.75 28.89
N THR A 123 -29.97 -15.05 30.18
CA THR A 123 -30.68 -14.22 31.18
C THR A 123 -29.72 -13.47 32.09
N ASP A 124 -28.44 -13.82 32.06
CA ASP A 124 -27.40 -13.33 32.96
C ASP A 124 -26.25 -12.69 32.16
N LEU A 125 -25.67 -11.61 32.70
CA LEU A 125 -24.64 -10.82 32.04
C LEU A 125 -23.24 -11.41 32.22
N ASP A 126 -22.97 -12.15 33.29
CA ASP A 126 -21.69 -12.85 33.46
C ASP A 126 -21.63 -14.13 32.59
N GLU A 127 -22.76 -14.83 32.42
CA GLU A 127 -22.92 -15.87 31.40
C GLU A 127 -22.68 -15.30 29.98
N LEU A 128 -23.27 -14.14 29.67
CA LEU A 128 -23.09 -13.46 28.38
C LEU A 128 -21.61 -13.12 28.12
N VAL A 129 -20.95 -12.46 29.06
CA VAL A 129 -19.53 -12.09 28.98
C VAL A 129 -18.65 -13.34 28.83
N SER A 130 -18.90 -14.38 29.62
CA SER A 130 -18.14 -15.63 29.58
C SER A 130 -18.25 -16.34 28.22
N ARG A 131 -19.47 -16.43 27.66
CA ARG A 131 -19.70 -17.00 26.32
C ARG A 131 -19.04 -16.18 25.21
N ILE A 132 -19.24 -14.86 25.21
CA ILE A 132 -18.60 -13.95 24.23
C ILE A 132 -17.08 -14.12 24.29
N LYS A 133 -16.49 -14.24 25.49
CA LYS A 133 -15.05 -14.45 25.66
C LYS A 133 -14.57 -15.76 25.05
N ALA A 134 -15.25 -16.87 25.30
CA ALA A 134 -14.90 -18.18 24.77
C ALA A 134 -15.01 -18.22 23.24
N ASP A 135 -16.13 -17.76 22.70
CA ASP A 135 -16.40 -17.74 21.25
C ASP A 135 -15.46 -16.78 20.52
N HIS A 136 -15.22 -15.57 21.06
CA HIS A 136 -14.29 -14.61 20.47
C HIS A 136 -12.87 -15.19 20.35
N LYS A 137 -12.41 -15.94 21.36
CA LYS A 137 -11.09 -16.59 21.33
C LYS A 137 -10.96 -17.56 20.16
N ILE A 138 -12.00 -18.37 19.89
CA ILE A 138 -12.03 -19.30 18.75
C ILE A 138 -12.09 -18.52 17.43
N GLN A 139 -13.01 -17.56 17.33
CA GLN A 139 -13.22 -16.74 16.14
C GLN A 139 -11.94 -16.03 15.73
N LYS A 140 -11.21 -15.44 16.69
CA LYS A 140 -9.93 -14.76 16.46
C LYS A 140 -8.88 -15.66 15.78
N MET A 141 -8.82 -16.96 16.09
CA MET A 141 -7.87 -17.87 15.42
C MET A 141 -8.27 -18.20 13.97
N VAL A 142 -9.57 -18.21 13.68
CA VAL A 142 -10.16 -18.68 12.42
C VAL A 142 -10.45 -17.55 11.42
N GLU A 143 -10.83 -16.37 11.93
CA GLU A 143 -11.30 -15.20 11.18
C GLU A 143 -10.22 -14.13 10.93
N GLU A 144 -9.16 -14.07 11.74
CA GLU A 144 -8.06 -13.15 11.47
C GLU A 144 -7.29 -13.63 10.21
N PRO A 145 -7.19 -12.82 9.14
CA PRO A 145 -6.50 -13.22 7.92
C PRO A 145 -4.99 -13.27 8.14
N LEU A 146 -4.31 -14.18 7.44
CA LEU A 146 -2.84 -14.24 7.42
C LEU A 146 -2.31 -13.28 6.35
N SER A 147 -1.23 -12.56 6.64
CA SER A 147 -0.49 -11.81 5.63
C SER A 147 0.43 -12.77 4.89
N ILE A 148 0.01 -13.25 3.71
CA ILE A 148 0.77 -14.22 2.91
C ILE A 148 1.37 -13.53 1.68
N ASN A 149 2.69 -13.58 1.53
CA ASN A 149 3.38 -13.27 0.28
C ASN A 149 3.72 -14.57 -0.46
N ILE A 150 3.69 -14.55 -1.79
CA ILE A 150 4.03 -15.70 -2.65
C ILE A 150 5.22 -15.33 -3.53
N PHE A 151 6.22 -16.21 -3.58
CA PHE A 151 7.38 -16.09 -4.44
C PHE A 151 7.18 -16.91 -5.72
N THR A 152 7.44 -16.31 -6.88
CA THR A 152 7.28 -16.91 -8.20
C THR A 152 8.62 -16.93 -8.96
N ALA A 153 9.37 -18.03 -8.78
CA ALA A 153 10.50 -18.35 -9.66
C ALA A 153 9.98 -18.58 -11.09
N GLY A 154 10.52 -17.87 -12.09
CA GLY A 154 10.09 -17.96 -13.48
C GLY A 154 10.20 -16.67 -14.31
N GLY A 155 10.35 -15.51 -13.67
CA GLY A 155 10.89 -14.34 -14.36
C GLY A 155 12.40 -14.50 -14.55
N GLY A 156 12.94 -14.13 -15.72
CA GLY A 156 14.39 -14.11 -15.95
C GLY A 156 15.12 -13.17 -14.97
N ALA A 157 16.46 -13.25 -14.93
CA ALA A 157 17.36 -12.63 -13.93
C ALA A 157 17.44 -11.08 -13.97
N GLY A 158 16.28 -10.42 -13.98
CA GLY A 158 16.05 -8.98 -13.93
C GLY A 158 14.58 -8.66 -13.61
N SER A 159 13.82 -9.58 -13.00
CA SER A 159 12.45 -9.31 -12.56
C SER A 159 12.47 -8.21 -11.49
N SER A 160 11.75 -7.11 -11.73
CA SER A 160 11.89 -5.88 -10.96
C SER A 160 11.64 -6.04 -9.46
N THR A 161 12.34 -5.23 -8.66
CA THR A 161 12.16 -5.03 -7.22
C THR A 161 10.74 -4.58 -6.81
N THR A 162 9.88 -4.28 -7.79
CA THR A 162 8.51 -3.79 -7.61
C THR A 162 7.42 -4.87 -7.71
N GLY A 163 7.74 -6.08 -8.17
CA GLY A 163 6.75 -7.16 -8.38
C GLY A 163 6.32 -7.91 -7.11
N LEU A 164 5.57 -9.01 -7.27
CA LEU A 164 5.22 -9.93 -6.16
C LEU A 164 6.47 -10.48 -5.45
N ASN A 165 7.50 -10.84 -6.21
CA ASN A 165 8.81 -11.23 -5.68
C ASN A 165 9.47 -10.09 -4.89
N GLY A 166 9.32 -8.84 -5.36
CA GLY A 166 9.75 -7.65 -4.63
C GLY A 166 9.08 -7.54 -3.27
N LYS A 167 7.75 -7.65 -3.20
CA LYS A 167 6.98 -7.64 -1.93
C LYS A 167 7.39 -8.77 -0.99
N PHE A 168 7.61 -9.98 -1.53
CA PHE A 168 8.14 -11.12 -0.77
C PHE A 168 9.52 -10.80 -0.18
N VAL A 169 10.52 -10.49 -1.01
CA VAL A 169 11.91 -10.28 -0.56
C VAL A 169 12.02 -9.06 0.35
N PHE A 170 11.31 -7.97 0.04
CA PHE A 170 11.22 -6.80 0.92
C PHE A 170 10.72 -7.17 2.32
N SER A 171 9.64 -7.96 2.45
CA SER A 171 9.10 -8.34 3.77
C SER A 171 10.10 -9.15 4.59
N GLN A 172 10.95 -9.96 3.94
CA GLN A 172 12.03 -10.71 4.58
C GLN A 172 13.15 -9.77 5.06
N VAL A 173 13.68 -8.93 4.17
CA VAL A 173 14.79 -8.00 4.47
C VAL A 173 14.39 -6.95 5.51
N LEU A 174 13.17 -6.39 5.43
CA LEU A 174 12.65 -5.45 6.43
C LEU A 174 12.54 -6.10 7.81
N THR A 175 12.04 -7.34 7.90
CA THR A 175 11.94 -8.07 9.16
C THR A 175 13.33 -8.29 9.78
N ASP A 176 14.26 -8.83 8.99
CA ASP A 176 15.64 -9.08 9.43
C ASP A 176 16.33 -7.78 9.89
N LEU A 177 16.11 -6.66 9.19
CA LEU A 177 16.67 -5.37 9.55
C LEU A 177 16.07 -4.83 10.86
N LEU A 178 14.74 -4.77 10.97
CA LEU A 178 14.05 -4.18 12.11
C LEU A 178 14.44 -4.84 13.43
N ILE A 179 14.57 -6.17 13.43
CA ILE A 179 14.96 -6.97 14.61
C ILE A 179 16.38 -6.65 15.10
N GLN A 180 17.28 -6.28 14.19
CA GLN A 180 18.68 -5.98 14.51
C GLN A 180 18.91 -4.51 14.93
N LEU A 181 17.94 -3.62 14.72
CA LEU A 181 18.03 -2.22 15.12
C LEU A 181 17.87 -2.04 16.64
N GLN A 182 18.83 -1.34 17.25
CA GLN A 182 18.77 -0.95 18.66
C GLN A 182 17.50 -0.14 18.98
N CYS A 183 16.99 -0.28 20.21
CA CYS A 183 15.77 0.36 20.71
C CYS A 183 16.10 1.30 21.87
N THR A 184 15.69 2.57 21.77
CA THR A 184 15.87 3.57 22.82
C THR A 184 14.70 3.54 23.81
N GLU A 185 14.82 4.26 24.93
CA GLU A 185 13.70 4.47 25.86
C GLU A 185 12.60 5.36 25.25
N ASP A 186 12.97 6.28 24.35
CA ASP A 186 12.00 7.11 23.63
C ASP A 186 11.13 6.27 22.68
N ASP A 187 11.69 5.25 22.02
CA ASP A 187 10.91 4.29 21.21
C ASP A 187 9.85 3.58 22.05
N LYS A 188 10.21 3.12 23.26
CA LYS A 188 9.26 2.46 24.17
C LYS A 188 8.18 3.44 24.63
N LYS A 189 8.56 4.68 24.93
CA LYS A 189 7.60 5.72 25.33
C LYS A 189 6.63 6.07 24.19
N GLU A 190 7.14 6.24 22.97
CA GLU A 190 6.33 6.48 21.75
C GLU A 190 5.34 5.33 21.52
N LEU A 191 5.75 4.06 21.72
CA LEU A 191 4.86 2.90 21.67
C LEU A 191 3.75 2.96 22.73
N ILE A 192 4.14 3.18 23.99
CA ILE A 192 3.21 3.19 25.12
C ILE A 192 2.18 4.33 25.00
N ASP A 193 2.60 5.51 24.56
CA ASP A 193 1.72 6.66 24.35
C ASP A 193 0.77 6.45 23.16
N LEU A 194 1.23 5.77 22.09
CA LEU A 194 0.38 5.32 20.97
C LEU A 194 -0.69 4.33 21.46
N CYS A 195 -0.31 3.31 22.24
CA CYS A 195 -1.25 2.35 22.81
C CYS A 195 -2.25 3.03 23.78
N LYS A 196 -1.81 3.95 24.65
CA LYS A 196 -2.70 4.73 25.53
C LYS A 196 -3.71 5.58 24.75
N LYS A 197 -3.32 6.11 23.58
CA LYS A 197 -4.22 6.83 22.67
C LYS A 197 -5.23 5.90 22.01
N GLN A 198 -4.80 4.72 21.55
CA GLN A 198 -5.67 3.69 20.93
C GLN A 198 -6.73 3.16 21.90
N TYR A 199 -6.33 2.86 23.15
CA TYR A 199 -7.20 2.29 24.18
C TYR A 199 -7.82 3.36 25.12
N LYS A 200 -7.96 4.60 24.64
CA LYS A 200 -8.54 5.70 25.42
C LYS A 200 -9.95 5.35 25.92
N GLY A 201 -10.15 5.46 27.23
CA GLY A 201 -11.42 5.13 27.87
C GLY A 201 -11.68 3.63 28.04
N ASN A 202 -10.69 2.76 27.79
CA ASN A 202 -10.73 1.34 28.17
C ASN A 202 -9.80 1.11 29.37
N ASN A 203 -10.35 1.22 30.58
CA ASN A 203 -9.57 1.14 31.82
C ASN A 203 -8.87 -0.22 32.02
N TYR A 204 -9.39 -1.30 31.42
CA TYR A 204 -8.78 -2.62 31.49
C TYR A 204 -7.47 -2.65 30.70
N GLU A 205 -7.51 -2.24 29.42
CA GLU A 205 -6.31 -2.21 28.59
C GLU A 205 -5.32 -1.13 29.05
N LEU A 206 -5.80 0.00 29.58
CA LEU A 206 -4.93 1.01 30.22
C LEU A 206 -4.23 0.47 31.49
N SER A 207 -4.82 -0.51 32.19
CA SER A 207 -4.12 -1.24 33.25
C SER A 207 -3.10 -2.21 32.67
N ASN A 208 -3.47 -3.05 31.69
CA ASN A 208 -2.53 -3.95 31.01
C ASN A 208 -1.30 -3.21 30.45
N ILE A 209 -1.47 -1.99 29.92
CA ILE A 209 -0.38 -1.14 29.44
C ILE A 209 0.52 -0.66 30.60
N ARG A 210 -0.04 -0.38 31.79
CA ARG A 210 0.75 -0.05 32.99
C ARG A 210 1.51 -1.26 33.50
N ASP A 211 0.83 -2.40 33.68
CA ASP A 211 1.42 -3.68 34.08
C ASP A 211 2.61 -4.03 33.15
N PHE A 212 2.43 -3.85 31.83
CA PHE A 212 3.49 -4.05 30.85
C PHE A 212 4.64 -3.03 30.99
N GLN A 213 4.33 -1.76 31.24
CA GLN A 213 5.35 -0.72 31.43
C GLN A 213 6.20 -0.96 32.71
N GLU A 214 5.61 -1.55 33.75
CA GLU A 214 6.25 -1.76 35.07
C GLU A 214 6.88 -3.16 35.23
N GLU A 215 6.28 -4.22 34.66
CA GLU A 215 6.69 -5.61 34.88
C GLU A 215 7.31 -6.31 33.65
N TYR A 216 7.46 -5.63 32.51
CA TYR A 216 8.01 -6.28 31.31
C TYR A 216 9.47 -6.74 31.50
N SER A 217 9.70 -8.02 31.19
CA SER A 217 11.03 -8.61 31.09
C SER A 217 11.11 -9.50 29.84
N SER A 218 12.29 -9.59 29.23
CA SER A 218 12.47 -10.31 27.95
C SER A 218 12.29 -11.82 28.09
N ASP A 219 12.37 -12.39 29.30
CA ASP A 219 12.01 -13.78 29.63
C ASP A 219 10.49 -14.02 29.74
N LYS A 220 9.67 -12.97 29.83
CA LYS A 220 8.20 -13.06 29.85
C LYS A 220 7.52 -12.68 28.52
N VAL A 221 8.25 -12.37 27.46
CA VAL A 221 7.65 -11.84 26.21
C VAL A 221 6.67 -12.82 25.54
N LEU A 222 6.88 -14.14 25.62
CA LEU A 222 5.91 -15.12 25.10
C LEU A 222 4.62 -15.17 25.93
N TRP A 223 4.70 -14.95 27.24
CA TRP A 223 3.53 -14.81 28.09
C TRP A 223 2.76 -13.53 27.77
N TRP A 224 3.46 -12.40 27.62
CA TRP A 224 2.84 -11.15 27.17
C TRP A 224 2.23 -11.24 25.77
N TYR A 225 2.87 -11.97 24.85
CA TYR A 225 2.36 -12.25 23.51
C TYR A 225 1.07 -13.06 23.56
N THR A 226 1.00 -14.11 24.38
CA THR A 226 -0.19 -14.99 24.45
C THR A 226 -1.31 -14.41 25.33
N ARG A 227 -0.98 -13.54 26.31
CA ARG A 227 -1.95 -12.90 27.20
C ARG A 227 -2.96 -12.05 26.45
N GLU A 228 -4.23 -12.19 26.83
CA GLU A 228 -5.32 -11.39 26.26
C GLU A 228 -5.21 -9.90 26.67
N SER A 229 -4.47 -9.14 25.87
CA SER A 229 -4.13 -7.74 26.14
C SER A 229 -3.85 -6.96 24.86
N PHE A 230 -3.70 -5.65 25.00
CA PHE A 230 -3.25 -4.72 23.96
C PHE A 230 -2.02 -5.23 23.18
N PHE A 231 -1.10 -5.95 23.82
CA PHE A 231 0.17 -6.34 23.21
C PHE A 231 -0.05 -7.33 22.06
N TYR A 232 -0.79 -8.43 22.26
CA TYR A 232 -1.22 -9.29 21.14
C TYR A 232 -2.03 -8.48 20.12
N LYS A 233 -3.05 -7.75 20.60
CA LYS A 233 -4.11 -7.15 19.77
C LYS A 233 -3.51 -6.16 18.77
N THR A 234 -2.72 -5.20 19.25
CA THR A 234 -2.06 -4.20 18.40
C THR A 234 -0.95 -4.81 17.55
N LEU A 235 -0.09 -5.68 18.09
CA LEU A 235 1.02 -6.27 17.32
C LEU A 235 0.54 -7.08 16.11
N ASN A 236 -0.43 -7.98 16.30
CA ASN A 236 -0.97 -8.77 15.18
C ASN A 236 -1.81 -7.93 14.22
N ALA A 237 -2.48 -6.87 14.70
CA ALA A 237 -3.19 -5.93 13.84
C ALA A 237 -2.25 -5.18 12.88
N VAL A 238 -1.12 -4.66 13.37
CA VAL A 238 -0.19 -3.87 12.53
C VAL A 238 0.55 -4.75 11.52
N LEU A 239 0.94 -5.96 11.91
CA LEU A 239 1.60 -6.92 10.99
C LEU A 239 0.71 -7.25 9.78
N ARG A 240 -0.61 -7.39 9.98
CA ARG A 240 -1.59 -7.61 8.90
C ARG A 240 -1.78 -6.40 7.97
N ARG A 241 -1.43 -5.19 8.41
CA ARG A 241 -1.66 -3.92 7.69
C ARG A 241 -0.40 -3.36 7.02
N THR A 242 0.72 -4.08 7.06
CA THR A 242 1.95 -3.78 6.32
C THR A 242 1.65 -3.55 4.83
N PRO A 243 2.13 -2.45 4.19
CA PRO A 243 3.14 -1.50 4.67
C PRO A 243 2.64 -0.31 5.50
N ALA A 244 1.33 -0.07 5.62
CA ALA A 244 0.79 1.15 6.21
C ALA A 244 1.23 1.42 7.67
N ASP A 245 1.46 0.36 8.45
CA ASP A 245 1.80 0.44 9.87
C ASP A 245 3.28 0.10 10.19
N ILE A 246 4.20 0.18 9.21
CA ILE A 246 5.65 -0.12 9.41
C ILE A 246 6.25 0.64 10.60
N HIS A 247 5.86 1.90 10.82
CA HIS A 247 6.38 2.65 11.96
C HIS A 247 6.01 2.01 13.31
N THR A 248 4.80 1.49 13.46
CA THR A 248 4.37 0.81 14.67
C THR A 248 5.10 -0.53 14.83
N ILE A 249 5.36 -1.25 13.73
CA ILE A 249 6.20 -2.48 13.75
C ILE A 249 7.63 -2.14 14.21
N PHE A 250 8.21 -1.02 13.75
CA PHE A 250 9.48 -0.51 14.24
C PHE A 250 9.45 -0.21 15.75
N LEU A 251 8.37 0.38 16.28
CA LEU A 251 8.24 0.58 17.73
C LEU A 251 8.15 -0.76 18.50
N PHE A 252 7.55 -1.79 17.90
CA PHE A 252 7.52 -3.15 18.45
C PHE A 252 8.83 -3.95 18.28
N ARG A 253 9.80 -3.48 17.50
CA ARG A 253 10.96 -4.29 17.04
C ARG A 253 11.75 -4.99 18.14
N LYS A 254 11.94 -4.34 19.30
CA LYS A 254 12.62 -4.95 20.45
C LYS A 254 11.87 -6.19 20.95
N TYR A 255 10.55 -6.07 21.08
CA TYR A 255 9.70 -7.15 21.58
C TYR A 255 9.62 -8.30 20.57
N ILE A 256 9.64 -7.98 19.27
CA ILE A 256 9.76 -8.97 18.19
C ILE A 256 11.11 -9.72 18.29
N ALA A 257 12.21 -9.01 18.55
CA ALA A 257 13.52 -9.62 18.77
C ALA A 257 13.57 -10.48 20.05
N ASP A 258 12.97 -10.01 21.15
CA ASP A 258 12.82 -10.79 22.39
C ASP A 258 12.01 -12.08 22.15
N ILE A 259 10.95 -12.04 21.33
CA ILE A 259 10.21 -13.26 20.90
C ILE A 259 11.12 -14.18 20.10
N GLN A 260 11.85 -13.67 19.10
CA GLN A 260 12.78 -14.48 18.29
C GLN A 260 13.81 -15.19 19.18
N ASN A 261 14.38 -14.48 20.15
CA ASN A 261 15.34 -15.02 21.10
C ASN A 261 14.74 -16.12 21.99
N GLN A 262 13.50 -15.94 22.47
CA GLN A 262 12.80 -16.99 23.23
C GLN A 262 12.43 -18.21 22.38
N LEU A 263 11.99 -18.01 21.14
CA LEU A 263 11.71 -19.13 20.22
C LEU A 263 13.00 -19.89 19.91
N LYS A 264 14.12 -19.19 19.72
CA LYS A 264 15.44 -19.79 19.47
C LYS A 264 15.98 -20.59 20.66
N SER A 265 15.79 -20.11 21.89
CA SER A 265 16.24 -20.83 23.09
C SER A 265 15.38 -22.06 23.42
N HIS A 266 14.11 -22.07 22.97
CA HIS A 266 13.17 -23.18 23.15
C HIS A 266 12.89 -23.97 21.86
N GLN A 267 13.72 -23.78 20.83
CA GLN A 267 13.60 -24.43 19.52
C GLN A 267 13.46 -25.95 19.69
N THR A 268 12.45 -26.54 19.05
CA THR A 268 12.28 -28.01 19.09
C THR A 268 13.51 -28.71 18.49
N LYS A 269 13.88 -29.87 19.05
CA LYS A 269 14.98 -30.72 18.53
C LYS A 269 14.49 -31.83 17.60
N LYS A 270 13.18 -31.93 17.39
CA LYS A 270 12.54 -32.95 16.55
C LYS A 270 11.71 -32.29 15.47
N ARG A 271 11.66 -32.90 14.29
CA ARG A 271 10.71 -32.56 13.23
C ARG A 271 9.29 -32.76 13.74
N LEU A 272 8.44 -31.76 13.56
CA LEU A 272 7.07 -31.73 14.06
C LEU A 272 6.09 -31.64 12.90
N ARG A 273 4.90 -32.22 13.09
CA ARG A 273 3.74 -31.91 12.25
C ARG A 273 2.72 -31.15 13.08
N VAL A 274 2.32 -29.99 12.58
CA VAL A 274 1.44 -29.06 13.30
C VAL A 274 0.34 -28.54 12.38
N TYR A 275 -0.74 -28.08 12.99
CA TYR A 275 -2.01 -27.81 12.32
C TYR A 275 -2.55 -26.44 12.67
N ARG A 276 -3.16 -25.77 11.69
CA ARG A 276 -3.93 -24.53 11.89
C ARG A 276 -5.15 -24.49 10.99
N SER A 277 -6.30 -24.24 11.59
CA SER A 277 -7.54 -23.97 10.87
C SER A 277 -7.70 -22.48 10.53
N GLN A 278 -8.32 -22.20 9.39
CA GLN A 278 -8.71 -20.83 9.00
C GLN A 278 -9.90 -20.86 8.04
N MET A 279 -10.68 -19.77 7.97
CA MET A 279 -11.60 -19.51 6.86
C MET A 279 -10.95 -18.54 5.88
N ILE A 280 -10.82 -18.93 4.61
CA ILE A 280 -10.27 -18.06 3.54
C ILE A 280 -11.25 -17.92 2.40
N SER A 281 -11.09 -16.89 1.56
CA SER A 281 -11.94 -16.69 0.40
C SER A 281 -11.65 -17.68 -0.72
N ASN A 282 -12.64 -17.90 -1.59
CA ASN A 282 -12.48 -18.66 -2.82
C ASN A 282 -11.28 -18.16 -3.65
N ASN A 283 -11.06 -16.84 -3.71
CA ASN A 283 -9.94 -16.25 -4.44
C ASN A 283 -8.58 -16.57 -3.79
N GLU A 284 -8.47 -16.52 -2.45
CA GLU A 284 -7.25 -16.93 -1.73
C GLU A 284 -6.99 -18.43 -1.92
N LEU A 285 -8.04 -19.27 -1.89
CA LEU A 285 -7.90 -20.71 -2.10
C LEU A 285 -7.44 -21.04 -3.53
N GLU A 286 -8.02 -20.41 -4.55
CA GLU A 286 -7.55 -20.56 -5.93
C GLU A 286 -6.13 -20.02 -6.12
N THR A 287 -5.79 -18.91 -5.46
CA THR A 287 -4.41 -18.40 -5.45
C THR A 287 -3.44 -19.43 -4.86
N LEU A 288 -3.79 -20.11 -3.78
CA LEU A 288 -2.95 -21.19 -3.21
C LEU A 288 -2.88 -22.39 -4.16
N LYS A 289 -4.00 -22.84 -4.74
CA LYS A 289 -4.01 -23.94 -5.75
C LYS A 289 -3.07 -23.64 -6.93
N GLN A 290 -3.12 -22.44 -7.50
CA GLN A 290 -2.29 -22.00 -8.63
C GLN A 290 -0.79 -21.87 -8.31
N ASN A 291 -0.43 -21.84 -7.03
CA ASN A 291 0.95 -21.66 -6.57
C ASN A 291 1.49 -22.89 -5.81
N CYS A 292 0.89 -24.07 -5.98
CA CYS A 292 1.48 -25.34 -5.54
C CYS A 292 2.89 -25.52 -6.16
N GLY A 293 3.81 -26.06 -5.36
CA GLY A 293 5.24 -26.18 -5.67
C GLY A 293 6.07 -24.92 -5.40
N LYS A 294 5.45 -23.77 -5.10
CA LYS A 294 6.14 -22.50 -4.86
C LYS A 294 6.31 -22.19 -3.37
N PHE A 295 7.10 -21.16 -3.07
CA PHE A 295 7.33 -20.69 -1.71
C PHE A 295 6.35 -19.58 -1.33
N ILE A 296 5.91 -19.61 -0.08
CA ILE A 296 5.09 -18.57 0.55
C ILE A 296 5.76 -18.11 1.85
N SER A 297 5.57 -16.85 2.23
CA SER A 297 5.98 -16.35 3.56
C SER A 297 4.78 -15.80 4.31
N ILE A 298 4.76 -16.03 5.61
CA ILE A 298 3.70 -15.54 6.49
C ILE A 298 4.25 -14.36 7.30
N ASN A 299 3.82 -13.15 6.98
CA ASN A 299 4.33 -11.89 7.54
C ASN A 299 3.68 -11.52 8.89
N SER A 300 3.26 -12.53 9.64
CA SER A 300 2.75 -12.44 11.00
C SER A 300 3.28 -13.63 11.79
N PHE A 301 3.25 -13.57 13.12
CA PHE A 301 3.49 -14.76 13.91
C PHE A 301 2.45 -15.84 13.56
N PHE A 302 2.90 -17.07 13.36
CA PHE A 302 2.01 -18.16 12.95
C PHE A 302 1.83 -19.13 14.13
N SER A 303 0.78 -18.90 14.90
CA SER A 303 0.35 -19.77 16.00
C SER A 303 -0.34 -21.02 15.42
N THR A 304 0.05 -22.20 15.88
CA THR A 304 -0.41 -23.52 15.41
C THR A 304 -0.53 -24.51 16.58
N SER A 305 -1.14 -25.68 16.39
CA SER A 305 -1.24 -26.71 17.44
C SER A 305 -0.72 -28.06 16.98
N PHE A 306 -0.22 -28.87 17.92
CA PHE A 306 0.11 -30.28 17.70
C PHE A 306 -1.11 -31.16 17.40
N ASP A 307 -2.29 -30.77 17.91
CA ASP A 307 -3.50 -31.59 17.85
C ASP A 307 -4.38 -31.18 16.66
N GLU A 308 -4.43 -32.07 15.66
CA GLU A 308 -5.29 -31.93 14.48
C GLU A 308 -6.78 -31.82 14.85
N GLN A 309 -7.24 -32.61 15.82
CA GLN A 309 -8.65 -32.60 16.26
C GLN A 309 -8.98 -31.30 17.00
N LYS A 310 -8.04 -30.77 17.78
CA LYS A 310 -8.16 -29.44 18.41
C LYS A 310 -8.22 -28.34 17.36
N ALA A 311 -7.32 -28.34 16.38
CA ALA A 311 -7.34 -27.37 15.28
C ALA A 311 -8.68 -27.45 14.51
N LEU A 312 -9.13 -28.65 14.15
CA LEU A 312 -10.42 -28.87 13.47
C LEU A 312 -11.63 -28.50 14.32
N SER A 313 -11.55 -28.54 15.65
CA SER A 313 -12.68 -28.18 16.52
C SER A 313 -13.13 -26.74 16.30
N PHE A 314 -12.20 -25.84 15.97
CA PHE A 314 -12.47 -24.43 15.66
C PHE A 314 -13.28 -24.21 14.36
N LEU A 315 -13.35 -25.21 13.45
CA LEU A 315 -14.14 -25.14 12.22
C LEU A 315 -15.53 -25.78 12.35
N LYS A 316 -15.88 -26.38 13.50
CA LYS A 316 -17.17 -27.08 13.65
C LYS A 316 -18.38 -26.13 13.70
N ASP A 317 -18.14 -24.85 13.98
CA ASP A 317 -19.15 -23.80 14.14
C ASP A 317 -19.15 -22.73 13.03
N SER A 318 -18.35 -22.92 11.96
CA SER A 318 -18.31 -22.03 10.80
C SER A 318 -19.47 -22.31 9.84
N ASP A 319 -20.32 -21.31 9.59
CA ASP A 319 -21.41 -21.41 8.62
C ASP A 319 -20.90 -21.59 7.18
N ASP A 320 -21.63 -22.38 6.40
CA ASP A 320 -21.56 -22.38 4.93
C ASP A 320 -21.90 -20.96 4.43
N THR A 321 -20.88 -20.15 4.15
CA THR A 321 -21.02 -18.79 3.63
C THR A 321 -20.57 -18.77 2.18
N GLU A 322 -21.38 -18.21 1.28
CA GLU A 322 -21.32 -18.43 -0.18
C GLU A 322 -20.00 -18.08 -0.91
N ASN A 323 -18.97 -17.59 -0.21
CA ASN A 323 -17.69 -17.18 -0.80
C ASN A 323 -16.43 -17.57 0.01
N LEU A 324 -16.56 -18.33 1.11
CA LEU A 324 -15.43 -18.78 1.91
C LEU A 324 -15.37 -20.30 2.04
N GLU A 325 -14.15 -20.80 2.15
CA GLU A 325 -13.83 -22.22 2.27
C GLU A 325 -13.08 -22.47 3.59
N ALA A 326 -13.46 -23.54 4.27
CA ALA A 326 -12.79 -23.97 5.50
C ALA A 326 -11.50 -24.70 5.15
N ILE A 327 -10.37 -24.23 5.72
CA ILE A 327 -9.05 -24.80 5.44
C ILE A 327 -8.33 -25.25 6.70
N LEU A 328 -7.51 -26.29 6.54
CA LEU A 328 -6.57 -26.80 7.52
C LEU A 328 -5.16 -26.76 6.91
N PHE A 329 -4.32 -25.86 7.38
CA PHE A 329 -2.89 -25.94 7.15
C PHE A 329 -2.33 -27.15 7.90
N GLN A 330 -1.60 -27.99 7.18
CA GLN A 330 -0.83 -29.12 7.71
C GLN A 330 0.64 -28.86 7.38
N ILE A 331 1.41 -28.50 8.41
CA ILE A 331 2.79 -28.04 8.26
C ILE A 331 3.74 -29.15 8.71
N ASP A 332 4.69 -29.49 7.86
CA ASP A 332 5.82 -30.35 8.21
C ASP A 332 7.05 -29.47 8.51
N ALA A 333 7.43 -29.39 9.79
CA ALA A 333 8.37 -28.42 10.31
C ALA A 333 9.64 -29.11 10.83
N ASP A 334 10.71 -29.05 10.06
CA ASP A 334 12.04 -29.53 10.45
C ASP A 334 12.84 -28.41 11.13
N PRO A 335 13.25 -28.55 12.40
CA PRO A 335 13.99 -27.50 13.11
C PRO A 335 15.34 -27.15 12.48
N ASN A 336 15.93 -28.03 11.68
CA ASN A 336 17.19 -27.74 10.99
C ASN A 336 17.02 -26.69 9.88
N MET A 337 15.79 -26.46 9.40
CA MET A 337 15.48 -25.41 8.42
C MET A 337 15.25 -24.04 9.09
N ALA A 338 14.97 -24.01 10.39
CA ALA A 338 14.57 -22.82 11.15
C ALA A 338 15.75 -22.01 11.71
N ILE A 339 16.78 -21.76 10.90
CA ILE A 339 18.05 -21.17 11.36
C ILE A 339 17.89 -19.68 11.75
N THR A 340 17.24 -18.90 10.88
CA THR A 340 16.99 -17.46 11.03
C THR A 340 15.64 -17.18 11.66
N LYS A 341 14.63 -17.99 11.33
CA LYS A 341 13.22 -17.81 11.73
C LYS A 341 12.77 -19.01 12.58
N PRO A 342 13.05 -18.99 13.90
CA PRO A 342 12.80 -20.12 14.79
C PRO A 342 11.30 -20.41 14.99
N PHE A 343 11.01 -21.60 15.49
CA PHE A 343 9.69 -22.01 15.95
C PHE A 343 9.80 -22.95 17.15
N ALA A 344 8.95 -22.74 18.15
CA ALA A 344 9.01 -23.47 19.41
C ALA A 344 7.62 -23.89 19.89
N ASP A 345 7.60 -24.98 20.67
CA ASP A 345 6.50 -25.28 21.58
C ASP A 345 6.52 -24.25 22.71
N ILE A 346 5.53 -23.35 22.71
CA ILE A 346 5.41 -22.29 23.70
C ILE A 346 4.40 -22.61 24.80
N THR A 347 3.86 -23.83 24.84
CA THR A 347 2.81 -24.27 25.79
C THR A 347 3.14 -23.97 27.25
N LYS A 348 4.42 -24.02 27.63
CA LYS A 348 4.87 -23.73 29.01
C LYS A 348 4.92 -22.24 29.35
N PHE A 349 5.03 -21.38 28.33
CA PHE A 349 5.15 -19.93 28.45
C PHE A 349 3.85 -19.20 28.12
N SER A 350 2.93 -19.87 27.42
CA SER A 350 1.61 -19.34 27.09
C SER A 350 0.77 -19.08 28.35
N GLU A 351 -0.03 -18.01 28.35
CA GLU A 351 -1.14 -17.83 29.30
C GLU A 351 -2.09 -19.05 29.24
N PHE A 352 -2.23 -19.66 28.06
CA PHE A 352 -3.14 -20.76 27.79
C PHE A 352 -2.42 -22.10 27.62
N LYS A 353 -1.95 -22.65 28.74
CA LYS A 353 -1.19 -23.91 28.81
C LYS A 353 -1.89 -25.13 28.20
N ASP A 354 -3.22 -25.08 28.04
CA ASP A 354 -3.98 -26.17 27.42
C ASP A 354 -3.92 -26.16 25.89
N GLU A 355 -3.37 -25.12 25.24
CA GLU A 355 -3.47 -24.96 23.78
C GLU A 355 -2.48 -25.78 22.95
N ALA A 356 -1.47 -26.37 23.60
CA ALA A 356 -0.42 -27.12 22.93
C ALA A 356 0.19 -26.31 21.76
N GLU A 357 0.47 -25.03 22.02
CA GLU A 357 0.73 -24.02 21.02
C GLU A 357 2.18 -24.08 20.52
N VAL A 358 2.34 -24.20 19.20
CA VAL A 358 3.62 -24.05 18.50
C VAL A 358 3.57 -22.74 17.72
N LEU A 359 4.49 -21.83 18.05
CA LEU A 359 4.58 -20.50 17.45
C LEU A 359 5.78 -20.43 16.51
N PHE A 360 5.54 -20.08 15.23
CA PHE A 360 6.59 -19.75 14.28
C PHE A 360 6.84 -18.24 14.28
N MET A 361 8.11 -17.88 14.11
CA MET A 361 8.56 -16.50 13.93
C MET A 361 7.90 -15.86 12.70
N LEU A 362 7.62 -14.56 12.76
CA LEU A 362 7.09 -13.83 11.62
C LEU A 362 8.10 -13.83 10.46
N GLY A 363 7.58 -13.91 9.23
CA GLY A 363 8.36 -14.04 8.01
C GLY A 363 8.78 -15.48 7.67
N SER A 364 8.45 -16.50 8.48
CA SER A 364 8.75 -17.90 8.16
C SER A 364 8.29 -18.29 6.75
N ILE A 365 9.15 -19.04 6.06
CA ILE A 365 8.99 -19.44 4.66
C ILE A 365 8.59 -20.91 4.58
N PHE A 366 7.59 -21.21 3.76
CA PHE A 366 7.07 -22.55 3.55
C PHE A 366 6.97 -22.84 2.05
N ARG A 367 7.36 -24.04 1.61
CA ARG A 367 6.97 -24.52 0.28
C ARG A 367 5.55 -25.09 0.37
N LEU A 368 4.68 -24.64 -0.52
CA LEU A 368 3.31 -25.13 -0.63
C LEU A 368 3.32 -26.44 -1.43
N ASP A 369 3.26 -27.59 -0.75
CA ASP A 369 3.42 -28.90 -1.40
C ASP A 369 2.14 -29.34 -2.13
N SER A 370 0.95 -29.18 -1.53
CA SER A 370 -0.32 -29.41 -2.25
C SER A 370 -1.56 -28.83 -1.55
N VAL A 371 -2.63 -28.59 -2.33
CA VAL A 371 -3.97 -28.26 -1.84
C VAL A 371 -4.94 -29.38 -2.22
N LYS A 372 -5.55 -30.05 -1.23
CA LYS A 372 -6.38 -31.25 -1.41
C LYS A 372 -7.68 -31.14 -0.60
N ARG A 373 -8.81 -31.61 -1.12
CA ARG A 373 -10.06 -31.69 -0.34
C ARG A 373 -10.07 -32.94 0.53
N ARG A 374 -10.40 -32.82 1.82
CA ARG A 374 -10.48 -33.95 2.75
C ARG A 374 -11.70 -34.82 2.42
N LYS A 375 -11.52 -36.15 2.40
CA LYS A 375 -12.62 -37.09 2.16
C LYS A 375 -13.73 -36.89 3.19
N ASN A 376 -14.98 -36.84 2.72
CA ASN A 376 -16.21 -36.71 3.51
C ASN A 376 -16.32 -35.43 4.36
N SER A 377 -15.68 -34.33 3.97
CA SER A 377 -15.88 -33.01 4.62
C SER A 377 -15.74 -31.84 3.64
N GLN A 378 -16.23 -30.67 4.02
CA GLN A 378 -16.08 -29.41 3.28
C GLN A 378 -14.72 -28.73 3.51
N ILE A 379 -13.72 -29.45 4.03
CA ILE A 379 -12.44 -28.87 4.47
C ILE A 379 -11.35 -29.15 3.43
N TRP A 380 -10.61 -28.12 3.04
CA TRP A 380 -9.39 -28.27 2.25
C TRP A 380 -8.17 -28.39 3.18
N ILE A 381 -7.31 -29.36 2.90
CA ILE A 381 -6.02 -29.54 3.54
C ILE A 381 -4.97 -28.85 2.66
N ILE A 382 -4.20 -27.96 3.27
CA ILE A 382 -3.10 -27.24 2.64
C ILE A 382 -1.81 -27.79 3.23
N GLU A 383 -1.17 -28.69 2.50
CA GLU A 383 0.08 -29.33 2.91
C GLU A 383 1.25 -28.43 2.55
N MET A 384 2.12 -28.15 3.52
CA MET A 384 3.30 -27.33 3.33
C MET A 384 4.49 -27.81 4.18
N THR A 385 5.70 -27.55 3.69
CA THR A 385 6.95 -27.89 4.35
C THR A 385 7.67 -26.60 4.73
N LEU A 386 8.19 -26.52 5.97
CA LEU A 386 9.05 -25.41 6.39
C LEU A 386 10.37 -25.42 5.61
N CYS A 387 10.71 -24.29 5.03
CA CYS A 387 11.93 -24.09 4.24
C CYS A 387 12.89 -23.12 4.94
N ASN A 388 14.15 -23.12 4.50
CA ASN A 388 15.16 -22.18 4.98
C ASN A 388 15.39 -21.05 3.95
N ASP A 389 16.09 -20.00 4.37
CA ASP A 389 16.46 -18.86 3.51
C ASP A 389 17.59 -19.21 2.50
N GLU A 390 18.08 -20.46 2.51
CA GLU A 390 19.28 -20.95 1.81
C GLU A 390 18.98 -21.86 0.61
N GLU A 391 17.70 -22.15 0.32
CA GLU A 391 17.31 -22.88 -0.90
C GLU A 391 17.66 -22.05 -2.16
N HIS A 392 18.20 -22.73 -3.17
CA HIS A 392 18.93 -22.12 -4.30
C HIS A 392 18.19 -20.96 -5.00
N ASP A 393 16.87 -21.09 -5.17
CA ASP A 393 16.04 -20.12 -5.88
C ASP A 393 15.71 -18.85 -5.06
N LEU A 394 15.77 -18.92 -3.73
CA LEU A 394 15.61 -17.77 -2.83
C LEU A 394 16.95 -17.15 -2.46
N LYS A 395 17.96 -17.99 -2.26
CA LYS A 395 19.27 -17.61 -1.71
C LYS A 395 19.92 -16.49 -2.51
N GLN A 396 19.96 -16.59 -3.84
CA GLN A 396 20.59 -15.56 -4.68
C GLN A 396 19.89 -14.20 -4.52
N VAL A 397 18.55 -14.16 -4.64
CA VAL A 397 17.77 -12.91 -4.57
C VAL A 397 17.84 -12.28 -3.17
N LEU A 398 17.84 -13.09 -2.12
CA LEU A 398 18.01 -12.62 -0.75
C LEU A 398 19.44 -12.11 -0.50
N ILE A 399 20.48 -12.76 -1.02
CA ILE A 399 21.87 -12.29 -0.92
C ILE A 399 22.04 -10.98 -1.67
N ASP A 400 21.62 -10.90 -2.94
CA ASP A 400 21.80 -9.70 -3.78
C ASP A 400 21.21 -8.45 -3.11
N MET A 401 19.98 -8.54 -2.58
CA MET A 401 19.37 -7.42 -1.85
C MET A 401 20.01 -7.18 -0.47
N LYS A 402 20.45 -8.23 0.25
CA LYS A 402 21.14 -8.07 1.53
C LYS A 402 22.51 -7.39 1.37
N GLU A 403 23.26 -7.70 0.31
CA GLU A 403 24.53 -7.05 -0.02
C GLU A 403 24.31 -5.60 -0.50
N GLN A 404 23.27 -5.36 -1.32
CA GLN A 404 22.92 -4.01 -1.79
C GLN A 404 22.59 -3.04 -0.66
N PHE A 405 21.88 -3.49 0.39
CA PHE A 405 21.42 -2.60 1.46
C PHE A 405 22.19 -2.68 2.79
N MET A 406 22.78 -3.83 3.15
CA MET A 406 23.39 -4.02 4.49
C MET A 406 24.92 -4.01 4.49
N SER A 407 25.58 -3.76 3.35
CA SER A 407 27.04 -3.66 3.24
C SER A 407 27.65 -2.47 4.02
N GLU A 408 26.90 -1.38 4.22
CA GLU A 408 27.30 -0.22 5.03
C GLU A 408 26.98 -0.39 6.53
N GLY A 409 26.45 -1.54 6.95
CA GLY A 409 26.01 -1.84 8.32
C GLY A 409 24.51 -1.61 8.56
N ILE A 410 24.04 -2.08 9.71
CA ILE A 410 22.62 -2.07 10.09
C ILE A 410 22.34 -0.86 10.99
N ASN A 411 21.67 0.15 10.45
CA ASN A 411 21.33 1.38 11.16
C ASN A 411 20.03 2.03 10.62
N LEU A 412 19.62 3.15 11.20
CA LEU A 412 18.41 3.89 10.79
C LEU A 412 18.50 4.46 9.36
N GLN A 413 19.70 4.72 8.82
CA GLN A 413 19.89 5.17 7.45
C GLN A 413 19.54 4.04 6.48
N THR A 414 19.95 2.80 6.77
CA THR A 414 19.59 1.60 5.98
C THR A 414 18.08 1.40 5.94
N LEU A 415 17.39 1.56 7.09
CA LEU A 415 15.92 1.51 7.14
C LEU A 415 15.28 2.61 6.29
N ALA A 416 15.78 3.84 6.38
CA ALA A 416 15.26 4.97 5.61
C ALA A 416 15.51 4.82 4.10
N LYS A 417 16.69 4.33 3.67
CA LYS A 417 17.01 4.00 2.28
C LYS A 417 16.05 2.93 1.72
N ILE A 418 15.84 1.84 2.47
CA ILE A 418 14.90 0.76 2.08
C ILE A 418 13.45 1.27 1.95
N LEU A 419 13.01 2.14 2.86
CA LEU A 419 11.66 2.74 2.79
C LEU A 419 11.54 3.74 1.62
N TRP A 420 12.61 4.43 1.27
CA TRP A 420 12.64 5.35 0.13
C TRP A 420 12.50 4.60 -1.21
N GLU A 421 13.20 3.48 -1.39
CA GLU A 421 13.04 2.61 -2.57
C GLU A 421 11.61 2.05 -2.71
N MET A 422 10.90 1.86 -1.59
CA MET A 422 9.48 1.47 -1.58
C MET A 422 8.51 2.62 -1.86
N SER A 423 9.00 3.83 -2.19
CA SER A 423 8.20 5.06 -2.33
C SER A 423 7.50 5.51 -1.04
N GLU A 424 7.87 4.99 0.14
CA GLU A 424 7.36 5.40 1.45
C GLU A 424 8.07 6.69 1.94
N PHE A 425 8.09 7.73 1.08
CA PHE A 425 8.89 8.95 1.26
C PHE A 425 8.68 9.62 2.62
N ASN A 426 7.44 9.61 3.14
CA ASN A 426 7.12 10.21 4.43
C ASN A 426 7.76 9.46 5.61
N LEU A 427 7.79 8.13 5.56
CA LEU A 427 8.43 7.31 6.58
C LEU A 427 9.95 7.39 6.46
N ALA A 428 10.50 7.29 5.25
CA ALA A 428 11.92 7.48 5.01
C ALA A 428 12.42 8.85 5.49
N ARG A 429 11.67 9.93 5.23
CA ARG A 429 11.92 11.27 5.80
C ARG A 429 11.89 11.26 7.32
N LYS A 430 10.89 10.63 7.97
CA LYS A 430 10.81 10.52 9.44
C LYS A 430 12.06 9.85 10.01
N TYR A 431 12.55 8.77 9.39
CA TYR A 431 13.74 8.05 9.88
C TYR A 431 15.05 8.77 9.63
N PHE A 432 15.24 9.40 8.46
CA PHE A 432 16.40 10.27 8.24
C PHE A 432 16.42 11.45 9.23
N MET A 433 15.27 12.07 9.54
CA MET A 433 15.19 13.13 10.55
C MET A 433 15.48 12.62 11.97
N ARG A 434 14.95 11.44 12.36
CA ARG A 434 15.25 10.82 13.67
C ARG A 434 16.74 10.49 13.83
N LEU A 435 17.41 10.05 12.77
CA LEU A 435 18.86 9.85 12.76
C LEU A 435 19.61 11.19 12.87
N LEU A 436 19.15 12.23 12.16
CA LEU A 436 19.74 13.57 12.20
C LEU A 436 19.70 14.18 13.61
N GLU A 437 18.65 13.91 14.38
CA GLU A 437 18.52 14.32 15.79
C GLU A 437 19.49 13.58 16.73
N GLN A 438 19.87 12.35 16.41
CA GLN A 438 20.79 11.53 17.22
C GLN A 438 22.28 11.85 16.97
N LEU A 439 22.62 12.31 15.76
CA LEU A 439 24.00 12.68 15.42
C LEU A 439 24.43 13.99 16.08
N SER A 440 25.73 14.14 16.34
CA SER A 440 26.29 15.44 16.79
C SER A 440 26.26 16.47 15.65
N ILE A 441 26.30 17.78 15.96
CA ILE A 441 26.19 18.86 14.97
C ILE A 441 27.31 18.82 13.92
N ASN A 442 28.51 18.40 14.32
CA ASN A 442 29.70 18.34 13.46
C ASN A 442 30.00 16.92 12.92
N ASP A 443 29.06 15.97 13.07
CA ASP A 443 29.25 14.61 12.61
C ASP A 443 29.34 14.56 11.07
N PRO A 444 30.40 13.97 10.48
CA PRO A 444 30.53 13.82 9.03
C PRO A 444 29.32 13.14 8.37
N LEU A 445 28.66 12.18 9.05
CA LEU A 445 27.49 11.47 8.53
C LEU A 445 26.29 12.40 8.29
N ARG A 446 26.23 13.59 8.93
CA ARG A 446 25.22 14.60 8.59
C ARG A 446 25.31 15.08 7.15
N ILE A 447 26.52 15.13 6.57
CA ILE A 447 26.70 15.60 5.19
C ILE A 447 26.01 14.63 4.22
N ASP A 448 26.18 13.34 4.43
CA ASP A 448 25.57 12.30 3.60
C ASP A 448 24.07 12.21 3.86
N LEU A 449 23.64 12.35 5.12
CA LEU A 449 22.24 12.40 5.50
C LEU A 449 21.49 13.62 4.91
N TYR A 450 22.12 14.80 4.85
CA TYR A 450 21.57 15.96 4.15
C TYR A 450 21.55 15.77 2.63
N GLN A 451 22.48 15.02 2.04
CA GLN A 451 22.42 14.66 0.62
C GLN A 451 21.29 13.66 0.35
N ASP A 452 21.12 12.65 1.19
CA ASP A 452 20.05 11.65 1.07
C ASP A 452 18.67 12.29 1.28
N LEU A 453 18.50 13.17 2.27
CA LEU A 453 17.30 14.03 2.40
C LEU A 453 17.10 14.91 1.15
N GLY A 454 18.18 15.53 0.63
CA GLY A 454 18.12 16.35 -0.57
C GLY A 454 17.81 15.60 -1.87
N LYS A 455 18.01 14.28 -1.91
CA LYS A 455 17.55 13.39 -3.00
C LYS A 455 16.12 12.93 -2.74
N LEU A 456 15.79 12.54 -1.50
CA LEU A 456 14.45 12.10 -1.11
C LEU A 456 13.40 13.19 -1.37
N GLU A 457 13.65 14.44 -0.95
CA GLU A 457 12.70 15.53 -1.20
C GLU A 457 12.54 15.81 -2.70
N ALA A 458 13.62 15.68 -3.50
CA ALA A 458 13.55 15.81 -4.95
C ALA A 458 12.71 14.70 -5.60
N ASN A 459 12.86 13.44 -5.14
CA ASN A 459 12.05 12.30 -5.58
C ASN A 459 10.59 12.41 -5.11
N ALA A 460 10.35 13.05 -3.96
CA ALA A 460 9.01 13.35 -3.43
C ALA A 460 8.39 14.64 -4.03
N GLY A 461 9.05 15.29 -5.00
CA GLY A 461 8.56 16.48 -5.70
C GLY A 461 8.85 17.83 -5.05
N ASP A 462 9.39 17.87 -3.82
CA ASP A 462 9.67 19.10 -3.07
C ASP A 462 11.09 19.61 -3.33
N LEU A 463 11.21 20.40 -4.41
CA LEU A 463 12.49 20.94 -4.87
C LEU A 463 13.08 21.98 -3.92
N ASP A 464 12.24 22.77 -3.25
CA ASP A 464 12.68 23.82 -2.34
C ASP A 464 13.32 23.22 -1.08
N LYS A 465 12.68 22.21 -0.46
CA LYS A 465 13.30 21.45 0.64
C LYS A 465 14.55 20.70 0.16
N SER A 466 14.53 20.11 -1.04
CA SER A 466 15.74 19.48 -1.63
C SER A 466 16.92 20.46 -1.70
N MET A 467 16.68 21.68 -2.20
CA MET A 467 17.71 22.71 -2.30
C MET A 467 18.15 23.21 -0.92
N GLU A 468 17.24 23.31 0.05
CA GLU A 468 17.57 23.65 1.44
C GLU A 468 18.52 22.61 2.06
N TRP A 469 18.23 21.32 1.92
CA TRP A 469 19.09 20.24 2.43
C TRP A 469 20.45 20.19 1.73
N ARG A 470 20.50 20.35 0.40
CA ARG A 470 21.76 20.45 -0.36
C ARG A 470 22.60 21.66 0.09
N ARG A 471 21.96 22.78 0.44
CA ARG A 471 22.65 23.95 1.01
C ARG A 471 23.23 23.64 2.39
N LYS A 472 22.47 22.97 3.28
CA LYS A 472 22.95 22.52 4.60
C LYS A 472 24.15 21.56 4.49
N ALA A 473 24.11 20.60 3.56
CA ALA A 473 25.24 19.71 3.25
C ALA A 473 26.51 20.48 2.84
N THR A 474 26.34 21.45 1.93
CA THR A 474 27.45 22.26 1.40
C THR A 474 28.06 23.16 2.47
N GLU A 475 27.24 23.76 3.33
CA GLU A 475 27.68 24.64 4.41
C GLU A 475 28.44 23.87 5.50
N LEU A 476 27.92 22.73 5.96
CA LEU A 476 28.62 21.88 6.94
C LEU A 476 29.95 21.36 6.38
N LYS A 477 29.99 20.98 5.10
CA LYS A 477 31.23 20.56 4.42
C LYS A 477 32.30 21.66 4.44
N LYS A 478 31.92 22.92 4.21
CA LYS A 478 32.82 24.08 4.32
C LYS A 478 33.32 24.30 5.75
N GLN A 479 32.45 24.16 6.76
CA GLN A 479 32.82 24.35 8.17
C GLN A 479 33.79 23.26 8.67
N ILE A 480 33.59 22.00 8.28
CA ILE A 480 34.54 20.92 8.59
C ILE A 480 35.87 21.14 7.83
N GLN A 481 35.82 21.58 6.57
CA GLN A 481 37.02 21.93 5.79
C GLN A 481 37.78 23.13 6.38
N SER A 482 37.12 24.19 6.84
CA SER A 482 37.80 25.32 7.47
C SER A 482 38.47 24.92 8.80
N THR A 483 37.79 24.08 9.60
CA THR A 483 38.29 23.59 10.89
C THR A 483 39.45 22.58 10.75
N SER A 484 39.53 21.87 9.63
CA SER A 484 40.70 21.05 9.28
C SER A 484 41.82 21.85 8.58
N SER A 485 41.49 22.93 7.86
CA SER A 485 42.49 23.81 7.23
C SER A 485 43.30 24.65 8.23
N SER A 486 42.80 24.85 9.46
CA SER A 486 43.58 25.47 10.54
C SER A 486 44.67 24.58 11.11
N SER A 487 44.72 23.27 10.76
CA SER A 487 45.76 22.33 11.18
C SER A 487 46.73 21.91 10.06
N VAL A 488 46.51 22.29 8.79
CA VAL A 488 47.43 22.02 7.68
C VAL A 488 47.62 23.25 6.78
N SER A 489 48.80 23.86 6.87
CA SER A 489 49.16 25.05 6.09
C SER A 489 49.85 24.74 4.75
N LYS A 490 49.53 25.52 3.71
CA LYS A 490 50.28 25.75 2.45
C LYS A 490 50.30 24.64 1.39
N SER A 491 49.64 24.92 0.26
CA SER A 491 50.32 25.36 -0.98
C SER A 491 49.34 26.02 -1.98
N LYS A 492 49.84 26.95 -2.82
CA LYS A 492 49.11 27.61 -3.92
C LYS A 492 49.35 26.82 -5.24
N ASN A 493 48.59 26.94 -6.35
CA ASN A 493 48.32 28.13 -7.20
C ASN A 493 47.17 27.87 -8.21
N PRO A 494 46.59 28.91 -8.87
CA PRO A 494 45.51 28.79 -9.87
C PRO A 494 45.87 29.19 -11.33
N VAL A 495 45.16 28.63 -12.33
CA VAL A 495 45.00 29.06 -13.76
C VAL A 495 43.70 28.40 -14.34
N GLY A 496 42.87 28.98 -15.24
CA GLY A 496 42.58 30.41 -15.45
C GLY A 496 42.51 30.98 -16.90
N GLU A 497 41.60 30.55 -17.80
CA GLU A 497 41.43 31.20 -19.14
C GLU A 497 40.00 31.18 -19.74
N ASN A 498 39.72 32.14 -20.64
CA ASN A 498 38.49 32.40 -21.43
C ASN A 498 38.67 31.95 -22.90
N ILE A 499 37.59 31.85 -23.70
CA ILE A 499 37.48 32.40 -25.09
C ILE A 499 36.06 32.20 -25.70
N ASP A 500 35.79 32.97 -26.75
CA ASP A 500 34.49 33.41 -27.30
C ASP A 500 33.96 32.60 -28.53
N LEU A 501 32.77 32.97 -29.03
CA LEU A 501 31.98 32.40 -30.13
C LEU A 501 32.39 32.92 -31.54
N GLN A 502 32.24 32.10 -32.61
CA GLN A 502 31.46 32.40 -33.84
C GLN A 502 31.65 31.42 -35.04
N GLN A 503 30.51 31.02 -35.67
CA GLN A 503 30.26 30.74 -37.12
C GLN A 503 31.07 29.61 -37.87
N ASP A 504 30.62 28.96 -38.96
CA ASP A 504 29.43 29.15 -39.84
C ASP A 504 28.95 27.85 -40.56
N ARG A 505 27.68 27.84 -41.01
CA ARG A 505 26.99 27.06 -42.10
C ARG A 505 27.55 25.73 -42.68
N ARG A 506 26.64 24.74 -42.85
CA ARG A 506 25.86 24.53 -44.12
C ARG A 506 24.75 23.45 -43.99
N VAL A 507 23.61 23.74 -44.63
CA VAL A 507 22.48 22.82 -44.89
C VAL A 507 22.58 22.28 -46.33
N TRP A 508 22.22 21.01 -46.59
CA TRP A 508 21.34 20.54 -47.69
C TRP A 508 21.27 18.99 -47.75
N ASN A 509 20.12 18.48 -48.18
CA ASN A 509 19.82 17.08 -48.59
C ASN A 509 19.78 15.97 -47.52
N ILE A 510 18.62 15.81 -46.87
CA ILE A 510 17.68 14.70 -47.20
C ILE A 510 16.25 15.28 -47.17
N LEU A 511 15.69 15.56 -48.34
CA LEU A 511 14.30 15.98 -48.52
C LEU A 511 13.71 15.23 -49.71
N GLN A 512 13.34 13.98 -49.49
CA GLN A 512 12.56 13.19 -50.45
C GLN A 512 11.78 12.13 -49.67
N ASP A 513 10.60 12.55 -49.19
CA ASP A 513 9.43 11.74 -48.77
C ASP A 513 8.34 12.69 -48.19
N LEU A 514 8.12 13.83 -48.86
CA LEU A 514 7.07 14.82 -48.53
C LEU A 514 6.17 15.09 -49.75
N GLN A 515 5.66 14.01 -50.34
CA GLN A 515 4.51 14.04 -51.24
C GLN A 515 3.62 12.84 -50.86
N ASP A 516 2.54 13.14 -50.11
CA ASP A 516 1.28 12.39 -49.99
C ASP A 516 0.49 12.84 -48.73
N PHE A 517 0.23 14.14 -48.60
CA PHE A 517 -0.68 14.70 -47.58
C PHE A 517 -1.42 15.96 -48.08
N GLU A 518 -1.91 15.91 -49.32
CA GLU A 518 -3.01 16.78 -49.78
C GLU A 518 -4.18 15.91 -50.24
N GLU A 519 -5.13 15.63 -49.33
CA GLU A 519 -6.58 15.78 -49.59
C GLU A 519 -7.43 15.53 -48.32
N ILE A 520 -8.04 16.62 -47.81
CA ILE A 520 -9.41 16.71 -47.26
C ILE A 520 -9.78 15.76 -46.09
N SER A 521 -10.18 16.21 -44.89
CA SER A 521 -10.92 17.41 -44.48
C SER A 521 -10.52 17.83 -43.04
N VAL A 522 -10.40 19.14 -42.77
CA VAL A 522 -9.68 19.68 -41.60
C VAL A 522 -10.57 20.52 -40.67
N PRO A 523 -10.23 20.62 -39.37
CA PRO A 523 -10.58 21.78 -38.55
C PRO A 523 -9.38 22.68 -38.16
N PHE A 524 -8.18 22.44 -38.72
CA PHE A 524 -6.94 23.14 -38.39
C PHE A 524 -6.56 24.27 -39.38
N ARG A 525 -7.54 25.09 -39.79
CA ARG A 525 -7.31 26.20 -40.74
C ARG A 525 -6.33 27.23 -40.13
N GLY A 526 -5.08 27.22 -40.59
CA GLY A 526 -3.99 28.11 -40.15
C GLY A 526 -2.85 27.41 -39.40
N TYR A 527 -3.09 26.27 -38.74
CA TYR A 527 -2.06 25.55 -37.97
C TYR A 527 -0.86 25.10 -38.81
N ALA A 528 -1.11 24.55 -40.01
CA ALA A 528 -0.06 24.09 -40.91
C ALA A 528 0.93 25.21 -41.32
N LYS A 529 0.47 26.47 -41.30
CA LYS A 529 1.26 27.67 -41.62
C LYS A 529 1.92 28.32 -40.40
N MET A 530 1.74 27.78 -39.19
CA MET A 530 2.42 28.31 -38.01
C MET A 530 3.92 28.02 -38.08
N PRO A 531 4.78 29.03 -37.82
CA PRO A 531 6.22 28.81 -37.70
C PRO A 531 6.52 27.91 -36.50
N LEU A 532 7.62 27.16 -36.58
CA LEU A 532 8.23 26.56 -35.40
C LEU A 532 8.93 27.68 -34.62
N VAL A 533 8.66 27.78 -33.32
CA VAL A 533 9.14 28.86 -32.43
C VAL A 533 9.71 28.26 -31.14
N SER A 534 10.44 29.04 -30.36
CA SER A 534 10.97 28.59 -29.06
C SER A 534 9.84 28.30 -28.07
N LEU A 535 10.12 27.53 -27.01
CA LEU A 535 9.12 27.18 -25.99
C LEU A 535 8.51 28.41 -25.33
N MET A 536 9.32 29.44 -25.05
CA MET A 536 8.86 30.68 -24.43
C MET A 536 7.90 31.48 -25.33
N GLU A 537 8.16 31.52 -26.62
CA GLU A 537 7.25 32.11 -27.62
C GLU A 537 5.99 31.23 -27.77
N ALA A 538 6.16 29.90 -27.80
CA ALA A 538 5.08 28.94 -27.97
C ALA A 538 4.02 29.01 -26.86
N VAL A 539 4.43 29.28 -25.62
CA VAL A 539 3.50 29.45 -24.47
C VAL A 539 3.00 30.87 -24.27
N THR A 540 3.51 31.86 -25.00
CA THR A 540 3.11 33.27 -24.82
C THR A 540 1.60 33.51 -25.05
N PRO A 541 0.94 32.91 -26.07
CA PRO A 541 -0.51 33.01 -26.23
C PRO A 541 -1.33 32.33 -25.12
N LEU A 542 -0.70 31.49 -24.29
CA LEU A 542 -1.35 30.72 -23.23
C LEU A 542 -1.38 31.43 -21.88
N ILE A 543 -0.69 32.56 -21.70
CA ILE A 543 -0.56 33.26 -20.39
C ILE A 543 -1.93 33.65 -19.81
N SER A 544 -2.89 34.03 -20.65
CA SER A 544 -4.25 34.38 -20.23
C SER A 544 -5.12 33.17 -19.84
N ILE A 545 -4.71 31.96 -20.23
CA ILE A 545 -5.36 30.69 -19.88
C ILE A 545 -4.67 30.07 -18.66
N LEU A 546 -3.33 30.14 -18.63
CA LEU A 546 -2.44 29.53 -17.64
C LEU A 546 -1.45 30.57 -17.10
N PRO A 547 -1.79 31.34 -16.06
CA PRO A 547 -0.98 32.47 -15.59
C PRO A 547 0.47 32.11 -15.22
N LYS A 548 0.71 30.89 -14.72
CA LYS A 548 2.04 30.41 -14.33
C LYS A 548 2.87 29.81 -15.47
N ILE A 549 2.34 29.70 -16.70
CA ILE A 549 2.94 28.85 -17.75
C ILE A 549 4.37 29.23 -18.13
N GLN A 550 4.70 30.53 -18.14
CA GLN A 550 6.07 30.99 -18.42
C GLN A 550 7.09 30.55 -17.37
N THR A 551 6.68 30.36 -16.12
CA THR A 551 7.54 29.87 -15.05
C THR A 551 7.86 28.39 -15.26
N TYR A 552 6.84 27.57 -15.48
CA TYR A 552 7.02 26.14 -15.73
C TYR A 552 7.72 25.85 -17.07
N ALA A 553 7.45 26.63 -18.12
CA ALA A 553 8.19 26.56 -19.39
C ALA A 553 9.69 26.85 -19.21
N ARG A 554 10.04 27.84 -18.37
CA ARG A 554 11.44 28.13 -18.01
C ARG A 554 12.06 26.98 -17.22
N MET A 555 11.34 26.40 -16.26
CA MET A 555 11.81 25.24 -15.48
C MET A 555 12.06 24.01 -16.37
N ALA A 556 11.13 23.70 -17.28
CA ALA A 556 11.29 22.62 -18.25
C ALA A 556 12.53 22.84 -19.14
N LYS A 557 12.71 24.06 -19.66
CA LYS A 557 13.88 24.40 -20.48
C LYS A 557 15.20 24.34 -19.71
N GLN A 558 15.22 24.74 -18.43
CA GLN A 558 16.40 24.68 -17.56
C GLN A 558 16.80 23.25 -17.17
N ARG A 559 15.86 22.30 -17.21
CA ARG A 559 16.11 20.88 -16.91
C ARG A 559 16.50 20.05 -18.13
N CYS A 560 16.14 20.47 -19.33
CA CYS A 560 16.62 19.82 -20.55
C CYS A 560 18.07 20.18 -20.85
N ASP A 561 18.86 19.17 -21.20
CA ASP A 561 20.21 19.36 -21.71
C ASP A 561 20.24 20.34 -22.88
N SER A 562 21.34 21.06 -23.05
CA SER A 562 21.54 21.96 -24.20
C SER A 562 21.53 21.21 -25.54
N ILE A 563 21.91 19.92 -25.52
CA ILE A 563 21.81 18.97 -26.63
C ILE A 563 21.11 17.73 -26.06
N PRO A 564 19.76 17.68 -26.05
CA PRO A 564 19.02 16.53 -25.57
C PRO A 564 19.13 15.36 -26.58
N PRO A 565 18.76 14.13 -26.18
CA PRO A 565 18.82 12.98 -27.08
C PRO A 565 17.78 13.03 -28.20
N ASP A 566 17.84 12.03 -29.08
CA ASP A 566 16.81 11.73 -30.10
C ASP A 566 16.58 12.86 -31.12
N ASP A 567 17.67 13.58 -31.45
CA ASP A 567 17.74 14.71 -32.39
C ASP A 567 16.75 15.87 -32.08
N LEU A 568 16.33 15.98 -30.81
CA LEU A 568 15.54 17.10 -30.35
C LEU A 568 16.42 18.33 -30.12
N THR A 569 15.86 19.51 -30.38
CA THR A 569 16.38 20.76 -29.81
C THR A 569 15.98 20.87 -28.33
N GLN A 570 16.67 21.72 -27.56
CA GLN A 570 16.31 21.97 -26.16
C GLN A 570 14.85 22.42 -26.01
N ASP A 571 14.35 23.28 -26.91
CA ASP A 571 12.93 23.74 -26.88
C ASP A 571 11.94 22.62 -27.22
N GLU A 572 12.27 21.71 -28.15
CA GLU A 572 11.45 20.53 -28.47
C GLU A 572 11.37 19.56 -27.27
N SER A 573 12.53 19.20 -26.68
CA SER A 573 12.58 18.34 -25.48
C SER A 573 11.86 18.99 -24.31
N ALA A 574 12.07 20.29 -24.08
CA ALA A 574 11.42 21.02 -23.00
C ALA A 574 9.90 21.18 -23.21
N SER A 575 9.41 21.13 -24.45
CA SER A 575 7.97 21.11 -24.72
C SER A 575 7.31 19.80 -24.26
N ILE A 576 8.01 18.66 -24.42
CA ILE A 576 7.57 17.35 -23.92
C ILE A 576 7.65 17.33 -22.38
N MET A 577 8.76 17.80 -21.80
CA MET A 577 8.89 17.88 -20.34
C MET A 577 7.80 18.75 -19.71
N LEU A 578 7.47 19.89 -20.31
CA LEU A 578 6.39 20.78 -19.86
C LEU A 578 5.00 20.12 -19.99
N TYR A 579 4.80 19.21 -20.94
CA TYR A 579 3.56 18.44 -21.05
C TYR A 579 3.41 17.46 -19.89
N SER A 580 4.46 16.69 -19.59
CA SER A 580 4.46 15.72 -18.48
C SER A 580 4.50 16.35 -17.07
N LEU A 581 4.79 17.64 -16.96
CA LEU A 581 4.98 18.31 -15.66
C LEU A 581 3.63 18.61 -14.98
N GLU A 582 3.46 18.09 -13.77
CA GLU A 582 2.34 18.42 -12.88
C GLU A 582 2.69 19.56 -11.91
N TRP A 583 1.71 20.39 -11.56
CA TRP A 583 1.82 21.46 -10.57
C TRP A 583 0.47 21.82 -9.95
N GLU A 584 0.51 22.51 -8.81
CA GLU A 584 -0.70 22.92 -8.08
C GLU A 584 -1.19 24.35 -8.44
N PRO A 585 -2.51 24.56 -8.56
CA PRO A 585 -3.56 23.55 -8.52
C PRO A 585 -3.58 22.70 -9.80
N HIS A 586 -3.95 21.42 -9.69
CA HIS A 586 -3.96 20.46 -10.81
C HIS A 586 -4.77 20.95 -12.04
N ASP A 587 -5.84 21.71 -11.83
CA ASP A 587 -6.66 22.29 -12.91
C ASP A 587 -5.99 23.48 -13.63
N GLU A 588 -4.84 23.97 -13.16
CA GLU A 588 -3.94 24.87 -13.88
C GLU A 588 -2.85 24.12 -14.69
N CYS A 589 -2.77 22.79 -14.66
CA CYS A 589 -1.76 22.04 -15.41
C CYS A 589 -1.92 22.19 -16.93
N LEU A 590 -0.80 22.24 -17.67
CA LEU A 590 -0.84 22.36 -19.13
C LEU A 590 -1.51 21.15 -19.80
N TYR A 591 -1.14 19.92 -19.43
CA TYR A 591 -1.75 18.75 -20.07
C TYR A 591 -3.24 18.64 -19.76
N PHE A 592 -3.67 19.06 -18.57
CA PHE A 592 -5.08 19.07 -18.16
C PHE A 592 -5.88 20.01 -19.07
N ASN A 593 -5.45 21.27 -19.18
CA ASN A 593 -6.12 22.30 -19.99
C ASN A 593 -6.02 22.05 -21.50
N LEU A 594 -4.86 21.57 -21.99
CA LEU A 594 -4.68 21.23 -23.39
C LEU A 594 -5.60 20.06 -23.78
N ASN A 595 -5.65 18.99 -22.99
CA ASN A 595 -6.52 17.86 -23.27
C ASN A 595 -8.00 18.18 -23.09
N ALA A 596 -8.37 19.05 -22.14
CA ALA A 596 -9.72 19.59 -22.06
C ALA A 596 -10.07 20.36 -23.35
N THR A 597 -9.22 21.28 -23.78
CA THR A 597 -9.43 22.09 -25.00
C THR A 597 -9.54 21.22 -26.26
N LEU A 598 -8.66 20.23 -26.43
CA LEU A 598 -8.68 19.28 -27.55
C LEU A 598 -9.98 18.47 -27.62
N ARG A 599 -10.61 18.16 -26.47
CA ARG A 599 -11.90 17.44 -26.42
C ARG A 599 -13.12 18.34 -26.64
N THR A 600 -13.02 19.66 -26.48
CA THR A 600 -14.15 20.56 -26.78
C THR A 600 -14.53 20.50 -28.26
N GLU A 601 -15.78 20.78 -28.61
CA GLU A 601 -16.19 20.92 -30.02
C GLU A 601 -15.80 22.28 -30.61
N ASP A 602 -15.68 23.32 -29.76
CA ASP A 602 -15.32 24.68 -30.16
C ASP A 602 -13.84 24.81 -30.54
N ARG A 603 -13.58 24.60 -31.84
CA ARG A 603 -12.25 24.71 -32.45
C ARG A 603 -11.63 26.11 -32.33
N GLN A 604 -12.38 27.18 -31.99
CA GLN A 604 -11.79 28.51 -31.79
C GLN A 604 -10.92 28.54 -30.53
N LYS A 605 -11.30 27.83 -29.47
CA LYS A 605 -10.55 27.73 -28.20
C LYS A 605 -9.18 27.08 -28.36
N LEU A 606 -8.96 26.33 -29.45
CA LEU A 606 -7.68 25.70 -29.74
C LEU A 606 -6.64 26.66 -30.35
N LYS A 607 -7.05 27.83 -30.88
CA LYS A 607 -6.15 28.77 -31.55
C LYS A 607 -4.95 29.24 -30.70
N PRO A 608 -5.09 29.60 -29.41
CA PRO A 608 -3.95 29.98 -28.57
C PRO A 608 -2.93 28.85 -28.42
N TRP A 609 -3.37 27.60 -28.51
CA TRP A 609 -2.53 26.41 -28.37
C TRP A 609 -1.74 26.06 -29.63
N PHE A 610 -2.00 26.70 -30.78
CA PHE A 610 -1.39 26.29 -32.06
C PHE A 610 0.14 26.36 -32.04
N SER A 611 0.75 27.38 -31.42
CA SER A 611 2.22 27.49 -31.36
C SER A 611 2.84 26.40 -30.48
N TYR A 612 2.24 26.10 -29.32
CA TYR A 612 2.68 25.01 -28.45
C TYR A 612 2.45 23.63 -29.08
N LEU A 613 1.27 23.40 -29.67
CA LEU A 613 0.98 22.18 -30.42
C LEU A 613 1.94 21.97 -31.58
N LYS A 614 2.35 23.05 -32.28
CA LYS A 614 3.32 22.98 -33.37
C LYS A 614 4.68 22.49 -32.85
N LEU A 615 5.14 23.03 -31.73
CA LEU A 615 6.42 22.65 -31.11
C LEU A 615 6.40 21.19 -30.61
N ILE A 616 5.42 20.80 -29.78
CA ILE A 616 5.39 19.46 -29.20
C ILE A 616 5.11 18.37 -30.25
N LEU A 617 4.26 18.61 -31.25
CA LEU A 617 4.01 17.63 -32.32
C LEU A 617 5.20 17.50 -33.27
N THR A 618 6.00 18.56 -33.47
CA THR A 618 7.27 18.45 -34.19
C THR A 618 8.29 17.63 -33.40
N ALA A 619 8.42 17.87 -32.09
CA ALA A 619 9.27 17.07 -31.20
C ALA A 619 8.90 15.58 -31.22
N LEU A 620 7.62 15.26 -30.96
CA LEU A 620 7.10 13.89 -30.93
C LEU A 620 7.17 13.19 -32.30
N LYS A 621 7.21 13.93 -33.42
CA LYS A 621 7.40 13.33 -34.76
C LYS A 621 8.82 12.78 -34.97
N LYS A 622 9.85 13.40 -34.35
CA LYS A 622 11.24 12.94 -34.43
C LYS A 622 11.47 11.64 -33.65
N LEU A 623 10.76 11.45 -32.55
CA LEU A 623 10.85 10.24 -31.73
C LEU A 623 10.34 9.00 -32.50
N PRO A 624 10.96 7.82 -32.33
CA PRO A 624 10.50 6.59 -32.96
C PRO A 624 9.07 6.21 -32.51
N SER A 625 8.30 5.57 -33.38
CA SER A 625 6.99 5.01 -33.02
C SER A 625 7.14 3.61 -32.44
N ILE A 626 6.60 3.40 -31.25
CA ILE A 626 6.39 2.08 -30.65
C ILE A 626 5.16 1.43 -31.31
N ARG A 627 5.28 0.14 -31.62
CA ARG A 627 4.19 -0.73 -32.06
C ARG A 627 4.03 -1.89 -31.08
N ASP A 628 3.32 -1.65 -29.99
CA ASP A 628 3.22 -2.58 -28.87
C ASP A 628 1.90 -2.40 -28.11
N LEU A 629 1.66 -3.25 -27.11
CA LEU A 629 0.55 -3.14 -26.18
C LEU A 629 0.87 -2.15 -25.06
N VAL A 630 0.13 -1.04 -25.00
CA VAL A 630 0.24 -0.03 -23.94
C VAL A 630 -1.02 0.02 -23.08
N PHE A 631 -0.86 0.40 -21.81
CA PHE A 631 -1.92 0.41 -20.81
C PHE A 631 -2.19 1.82 -20.30
N ARG A 632 -3.48 2.11 -20.03
CA ARG A 632 -3.93 3.37 -19.44
C ARG A 632 -5.03 3.14 -18.42
N GLY A 633 -4.85 3.65 -17.21
CA GLY A 633 -5.84 3.60 -16.13
C GLY A 633 -6.78 4.81 -16.12
N VAL A 634 -8.03 4.61 -15.69
CA VAL A 634 -9.01 5.65 -15.37
C VAL A 634 -9.88 5.23 -14.18
N ASN A 635 -10.04 6.10 -13.17
CA ASN A 635 -10.82 5.84 -11.95
C ASN A 635 -12.34 6.03 -12.12
N LEU A 636 -12.89 5.45 -13.19
CA LEU A 636 -14.33 5.42 -13.50
C LEU A 636 -14.69 4.11 -14.20
N ASP A 637 -15.92 3.64 -14.07
CA ASP A 637 -16.51 2.67 -15.01
C ASP A 637 -16.80 3.37 -16.34
N LEU A 638 -16.17 2.89 -17.42
CA LEU A 638 -16.42 3.33 -18.78
C LEU A 638 -16.94 2.18 -19.68
N SER A 639 -17.18 0.98 -19.13
CA SER A 639 -17.60 -0.22 -19.88
C SER A 639 -18.83 0.05 -20.77
N ASN A 640 -19.82 0.75 -20.23
CA ASN A 640 -21.04 1.17 -20.93
C ASN A 640 -20.79 2.12 -22.11
N GLN A 641 -19.68 2.88 -22.10
CA GLN A 641 -19.33 3.81 -23.18
C GLN A 641 -18.56 3.13 -24.33
N TYR A 642 -17.93 1.98 -24.07
CA TYR A 642 -17.05 1.27 -24.98
C TYR A 642 -17.54 -0.16 -25.19
N THR A 643 -18.53 -0.33 -26.06
CA THR A 643 -19.04 -1.64 -26.46
C THR A 643 -18.19 -2.27 -27.56
N LYS A 644 -18.05 -3.61 -27.55
CA LYS A 644 -17.27 -4.35 -28.55
C LYS A 644 -17.73 -4.02 -29.98
N GLY A 645 -16.77 -3.74 -30.86
CA GLY A 645 -16.99 -3.33 -32.25
C GLY A 645 -17.24 -1.83 -32.45
N LYS A 646 -17.38 -1.04 -31.38
CA LYS A 646 -17.52 0.42 -31.48
C LYS A 646 -16.22 1.08 -31.91
N GLU A 647 -16.30 1.94 -32.92
CA GLU A 647 -15.23 2.86 -33.31
C GLU A 647 -15.42 4.25 -32.70
N PHE A 648 -14.31 4.91 -32.38
CA PHE A 648 -14.30 6.27 -31.81
C PHE A 648 -12.92 6.93 -31.98
N VAL A 649 -12.84 8.23 -31.68
CA VAL A 649 -11.62 9.02 -31.74
C VAL A 649 -11.27 9.57 -30.36
N TRP A 650 -10.03 9.41 -29.91
CA TRP A 650 -9.49 10.16 -28.77
C TRP A 650 -8.85 11.45 -29.26
N TRP A 651 -9.53 12.57 -29.01
CA TRP A 651 -9.10 13.91 -29.49
C TRP A 651 -7.95 14.52 -28.68
N GLY A 652 -7.80 14.16 -27.41
CA GLY A 652 -6.68 14.57 -26.57
C GLY A 652 -5.49 13.62 -26.71
N PHE A 653 -4.31 14.09 -26.29
CA PHE A 653 -3.18 13.21 -26.01
C PHE A 653 -3.56 12.20 -24.92
N SER A 654 -3.01 10.99 -24.99
CA SER A 654 -3.25 9.95 -23.99
C SER A 654 -1.92 9.36 -23.50
N SER A 655 -1.51 9.76 -22.31
CA SER A 655 -0.39 9.15 -21.58
C SER A 655 -0.74 7.70 -21.22
N CYS A 656 0.18 6.79 -21.50
CA CYS A 656 0.07 5.35 -21.32
C CYS A 656 1.42 4.81 -20.81
N THR A 657 1.48 3.54 -20.44
CA THR A 657 2.72 2.86 -20.05
C THR A 657 2.77 1.47 -20.69
N THR A 658 3.97 0.97 -20.97
CA THR A 658 4.17 -0.44 -21.38
C THR A 658 4.00 -1.42 -20.21
N SER A 659 3.97 -0.94 -18.97
CA SER A 659 3.84 -1.77 -17.78
C SER A 659 2.40 -1.86 -17.28
N ILE A 660 1.75 -3.01 -17.48
CA ILE A 660 0.46 -3.29 -16.82
C ILE A 660 0.56 -3.23 -15.28
N GLY A 661 1.74 -3.51 -14.72
CA GLY A 661 2.02 -3.38 -13.29
C GLY A 661 1.88 -1.95 -12.79
N ALA A 662 2.43 -0.96 -13.50
CA ALA A 662 2.30 0.45 -13.11
C ALA A 662 0.83 0.94 -13.10
N VAL A 663 -0.02 0.35 -13.94
CA VAL A 663 -1.48 0.59 -13.90
C VAL A 663 -2.16 -0.18 -12.76
N ALA A 664 -1.74 -1.41 -12.47
CA ALA A 664 -2.37 -2.26 -11.46
C ALA A 664 -1.95 -1.96 -10.00
N ASP A 665 -0.72 -1.47 -9.76
CA ASP A 665 -0.12 -1.32 -8.42
C ASP A 665 -0.47 0.01 -7.71
N GLY A 666 -1.30 0.87 -8.31
CA GLY A 666 -1.82 2.08 -7.67
C GLY A 666 -1.33 3.41 -8.21
N GLN A 667 -0.29 3.42 -9.07
CA GLN A 667 0.34 4.66 -9.54
C GLN A 667 -0.54 5.42 -10.55
N LEU A 668 -1.21 4.69 -11.45
CA LEU A 668 -2.07 5.28 -12.51
C LEU A 668 -3.55 4.88 -12.40
N LEU A 669 -3.92 4.12 -11.36
CA LEU A 669 -5.27 3.64 -11.10
C LEU A 669 -5.49 3.41 -9.60
N SER A 670 -6.61 3.89 -9.05
CA SER A 670 -7.00 3.62 -7.67
C SER A 670 -7.19 2.12 -7.41
N LYS A 671 -6.83 1.66 -6.22
CA LYS A 671 -6.94 0.24 -5.82
C LYS A 671 -8.38 -0.20 -5.54
N GLU A 672 -9.26 0.76 -5.23
CA GLU A 672 -10.67 0.55 -4.87
C GLU A 672 -11.57 1.50 -5.68
N GLY A 673 -12.87 1.17 -5.77
CA GLY A 673 -13.86 1.89 -6.58
C GLY A 673 -13.99 1.39 -8.03
N GLU A 674 -14.98 1.94 -8.74
CA GLU A 674 -15.21 1.67 -10.18
C GLU A 674 -14.08 2.26 -11.02
N ARG A 675 -13.45 1.42 -11.84
CA ARG A 675 -12.19 1.75 -12.52
C ARG A 675 -12.03 0.96 -13.80
N THR A 676 -11.35 1.56 -14.78
CA THR A 676 -11.19 1.04 -16.14
C THR A 676 -9.71 0.99 -16.52
N ILE A 677 -9.26 -0.15 -17.03
CA ILE A 677 -7.97 -0.29 -17.73
C ILE A 677 -8.24 -0.39 -19.23
N PHE A 678 -7.66 0.52 -19.99
CA PHE A 678 -7.52 0.36 -21.44
C PHE A 678 -6.24 -0.41 -21.73
N ALA A 679 -6.35 -1.54 -22.43
CA ALA A 679 -5.24 -2.29 -23.00
C ALA A 679 -5.24 -2.03 -24.51
N ILE A 680 -4.27 -1.26 -25.00
CA ILE A 680 -4.30 -0.61 -26.31
C ILE A 680 -3.19 -1.18 -27.18
N GLN A 681 -3.54 -1.94 -28.22
CA GLN A 681 -2.60 -2.25 -29.29
C GLN A 681 -2.44 -0.99 -30.14
N CYS A 682 -1.32 -0.26 -29.98
CA CYS A 682 -1.02 0.94 -30.75
C CYS A 682 0.08 0.70 -31.80
N ASP A 683 0.05 1.50 -32.86
CA ASP A 683 1.06 1.50 -33.93
C ASP A 683 1.85 2.83 -34.00
N SER A 684 1.45 3.82 -33.19
CA SER A 684 1.96 5.21 -33.26
C SER A 684 2.43 5.80 -31.92
N GLY A 685 2.51 5.02 -30.85
CA GLY A 685 2.91 5.51 -29.53
C GLY A 685 4.34 6.06 -29.50
N LYS A 686 4.60 7.10 -28.72
CA LYS A 686 5.92 7.73 -28.59
C LYS A 686 6.49 7.50 -27.21
N ASP A 687 7.64 6.83 -27.10
CA ASP A 687 8.38 6.77 -25.85
C ASP A 687 8.85 8.19 -25.51
N ILE A 688 8.34 8.76 -24.41
CA ILE A 688 8.78 10.06 -23.94
C ILE A 688 9.57 9.97 -22.64
N SER A 689 9.91 8.77 -22.15
CA SER A 689 10.62 8.59 -20.86
C SER A 689 11.92 9.40 -20.75
N ARG A 690 12.65 9.57 -21.85
CA ARG A 690 13.90 10.35 -21.89
C ARG A 690 13.70 11.88 -21.86
N HIS A 691 12.49 12.35 -22.14
CA HIS A 691 12.12 13.77 -22.26
C HIS A 691 11.00 14.20 -21.29
N SER A 692 10.34 13.24 -20.65
CA SER A 692 9.34 13.44 -19.60
C SER A 692 10.01 13.94 -18.32
N TYR A 693 9.24 14.65 -17.52
CA TYR A 693 9.64 15.07 -16.18
C TYR A 693 9.81 13.88 -15.24
N TYR A 694 9.05 12.79 -15.46
CA TYR A 694 9.06 11.56 -14.67
C TYR A 694 9.77 10.42 -15.41
N GLN A 695 11.10 10.54 -15.56
CA GLN A 695 11.92 9.65 -16.40
C GLN A 695 11.81 8.14 -16.05
N SER A 696 11.41 7.82 -14.82
CA SER A 696 11.23 6.46 -14.31
C SER A 696 9.96 5.74 -14.81
N GLU A 697 8.96 6.46 -15.33
CA GLU A 697 7.60 5.89 -15.55
C GLU A 697 7.44 5.09 -16.85
N LYS A 698 8.47 5.09 -17.73
CA LYS A 698 8.41 4.52 -19.09
C LYS A 698 7.17 4.99 -19.85
N GLU A 699 6.92 6.29 -19.75
CA GLU A 699 5.73 6.94 -20.30
C GLU A 699 5.71 6.87 -21.83
N VAL A 700 4.63 6.31 -22.37
CA VAL A 700 4.34 6.27 -23.81
C VAL A 700 3.16 7.17 -24.11
N LEU A 701 3.39 8.21 -24.90
CA LEU A 701 2.37 9.18 -25.25
C LEU A 701 1.71 8.82 -26.59
N LEU A 702 0.40 8.62 -26.58
CA LEU A 702 -0.42 8.57 -27.79
C LEU A 702 -0.79 10.00 -28.22
N LEU A 703 -0.59 10.30 -29.51
CA LEU A 703 -0.91 11.59 -30.11
C LEU A 703 -2.43 11.86 -30.13
N PRO A 704 -2.87 13.12 -30.24
CA PRO A 704 -4.30 13.45 -30.41
C PRO A 704 -4.87 12.95 -31.74
N ALA A 705 -6.21 12.88 -31.79
CA ALA A 705 -7.04 12.46 -32.93
C ALA A 705 -6.72 11.04 -33.46
N ARG A 706 -6.49 10.10 -32.55
CA ARG A 706 -6.27 8.67 -32.87
C ARG A 706 -7.61 7.92 -32.90
N GLN A 707 -7.82 7.11 -33.93
CA GLN A 707 -9.02 6.28 -34.07
C GLN A 707 -8.77 4.86 -33.54
N PHE A 708 -9.69 4.38 -32.72
CA PHE A 708 -9.63 3.06 -32.11
C PHE A 708 -10.93 2.29 -32.34
N ILE A 709 -10.81 0.97 -32.37
CA ILE A 709 -11.94 0.03 -32.28
C ILE A 709 -11.87 -0.76 -30.96
N VAL A 710 -13.01 -0.98 -30.32
CA VAL A 710 -13.11 -1.86 -29.14
C VAL A 710 -13.08 -3.32 -29.59
N VAL A 711 -12.01 -4.04 -29.24
CA VAL A 711 -11.79 -5.45 -29.59
C VAL A 711 -12.51 -6.40 -28.62
N ALA A 712 -12.45 -6.10 -27.32
CA ALA A 712 -13.09 -6.87 -26.26
C ALA A 712 -13.31 -6.04 -25.00
N CYS A 713 -14.28 -6.44 -24.18
CA CYS A 713 -14.51 -5.91 -22.84
C CYS A 713 -14.61 -7.08 -21.86
N SER A 714 -14.09 -6.90 -20.65
CA SER A 714 -14.09 -7.93 -19.60
C SER A 714 -14.04 -7.28 -18.23
N GLN A 715 -14.44 -8.01 -17.17
CA GLN A 715 -14.39 -7.53 -15.79
C GLN A 715 -13.49 -8.46 -14.96
N PRO A 716 -12.15 -8.29 -15.00
CA PRO A 716 -11.21 -9.22 -14.35
C PRO A 716 -11.27 -9.21 -12.81
N ALA A 717 -11.85 -8.18 -12.18
CA ALA A 717 -12.10 -8.14 -10.74
C ALA A 717 -13.30 -7.22 -10.41
N PRO A 718 -13.90 -7.32 -9.20
CA PRO A 718 -14.98 -6.41 -8.77
C PRO A 718 -14.59 -4.93 -8.91
N GLY A 719 -15.47 -4.17 -9.57
CA GLY A 719 -15.27 -2.75 -9.92
C GLY A 719 -14.14 -2.47 -10.93
N LEU A 720 -13.42 -3.49 -11.42
CA LEU A 720 -12.35 -3.33 -12.41
C LEU A 720 -12.82 -3.81 -13.78
N HIS A 721 -12.97 -2.88 -14.70
CA HIS A 721 -13.30 -3.13 -16.11
C HIS A 721 -12.02 -3.07 -16.94
N MET A 722 -11.89 -3.97 -17.92
CA MET A 722 -10.78 -3.97 -18.87
C MET A 722 -11.33 -3.92 -20.30
N ILE A 723 -10.94 -2.87 -21.02
CA ILE A 723 -11.35 -2.58 -22.39
C ILE A 723 -10.12 -2.76 -23.29
N GLN A 724 -10.18 -3.70 -24.21
CA GLN A 724 -9.14 -3.91 -25.22
C GLN A 724 -9.44 -3.04 -26.44
N LEU A 725 -8.49 -2.19 -26.79
CA LEU A 725 -8.54 -1.30 -27.95
C LEU A 725 -7.49 -1.71 -28.97
N LYS A 726 -7.80 -1.49 -30.24
CA LYS A 726 -6.81 -1.53 -31.32
C LYS A 726 -6.85 -0.21 -32.09
N GLU A 727 -5.69 0.40 -32.29
CA GLU A 727 -5.53 1.54 -33.21
C GLU A 727 -5.81 1.06 -34.64
N THR A 728 -6.62 1.80 -35.41
CA THR A 728 -7.07 1.36 -36.74
C THR A 728 -6.45 2.16 -37.88
N LYS A 729 -6.68 3.48 -37.88
CA LYS A 729 -6.09 4.43 -38.83
C LYS A 729 -5.71 5.73 -38.12
N SER A 730 -4.65 6.35 -38.62
CA SER A 730 -4.34 7.74 -38.31
C SER A 730 -5.31 8.65 -39.06
N LEU A 731 -5.93 9.60 -38.36
CA LEU A 731 -6.69 10.71 -39.00
C LEU A 731 -5.80 11.94 -39.27
N ILE A 732 -4.48 11.82 -39.01
CA ILE A 732 -3.42 12.83 -39.14
C ILE A 732 -2.18 12.20 -39.76
#